data_AF-A0A8T6IBP4-F1
#
_entry.id   AF-A0A8T6IBP4-F1
#
_cell.length_a   1.000
_cell.length_b   1.000
_cell.length_c   1.000
_cell.angle_alpha   90.00
_cell.angle_beta   90.00
_cell.angle_gamma   90.00
#
_symmetry.space_group_name_H-M   'P 1'
#
loop_
_entity.id
_entity.type
_entity.pdbx_description
1 polymer ?
#
loop_
_entity_poly.entity_id
_entity_poly.type
_entity_poly.pdbx_seq_one_letter_code
_entity_poly.pdbx_strand_id
1 'polypeptide(L)'
;MRLVRVLLIVLVVVIAVVAVAGGSVWWYLARVFEEPPVPIVAAETRRTVGGGDVVGFVDRPDTYAWLGIPYAASPIGPLRWRAPQPLPPWSGVRESLVRGAQCPQGEIGGGGAFAGDEDCLYLNVWSPVGRADSGRPVPVMFWIHGGGNHIGEGGTPLYNGARLAGTHDVVVVSINYRLGPLGWFRHPALATGDPLDDSGNYGVLDIIHALRWVRDNVAAFGGDPANVTIFGESAGGWNVQALMVSPLAAGLYHKAIAQSGGLRIVPVAETLEYGIAQRTGFRELVDNLLMADDAGLDQSGAQARQESMAEDELAGYLRSKGALEILAAQGGAGFGGTATLLGDGHVLPDDLQAAELFAAGRYNVTPAIFGTNRDEVKLFAAFSPEATDRLFGILPYRVRDPERYDRDTGYSSDAWKVGAVDRLAIPLRAAQGPTVFAYRFDWDAMRSVGTLDLARLFGAAHALEIPFVFGTLDFLDRLGIVADYDVPERDALSQTMMSYWAEFAWTGDPGRGRNGEQVEWSAWENGAGARRLLLLDASSDGGVRMSSSGSPWTTCGHGCSRTRASQASRNTAGCTGRPSGSRTSYRRSTTLWVVEAARRSDHRERGPARPRPLPSRLEGVRRRRGQEVDMLTAQENARLTQTGPGTPMGDVFRSYWMPALLSRELPEPDCPPLRVKLLGEDLVAFRDTRGRVGIVEPACTHRGANLFFGRVEECGIRCAYHGWKFDVEGRCLEIPTLDLDTAERVKPKAALRALEVREFGDVVWAWMGEGDAPELPQFEFATLPPEHRHVSKKFQQCNWAQACEGGLDTAHFSYLHAGMRGGEKVGLHEVMGMRRIDGDNEPPSLARYRWMIEDGRPEFTVLEHPAGLLLCAARQADDGARYWRMTQFLMPNHSLAPGNFPEDNNLGNTWVPVDDESCWIFCYCWNPDRPLTDKEVERMEQGSGIFAEVDEHYMPVRRRENDYLIDRTLQREQSFTGIVGISEQDQAIADSQGLIADRTRELLGQTDLGVVRFRQLALQAAKDRSEGRTPKGVDAPGGYHVRSGDAMGGPADALRDVIDGRFGVMSGLAAG
;
A
#
# COMPACT_ATOMS: atom_id res chain seq x y z
N MET A 1 3.54 -52.41 -43.51
CA MET A 1 2.12 -52.83 -43.43
C MET A 1 1.61 -53.12 -42.02
N ARG A 2 2.06 -54.18 -41.29
CA ARG A 2 1.48 -54.52 -39.96
C ARG A 2 1.44 -53.35 -38.97
N LEU A 3 2.56 -52.63 -38.80
CA LEU A 3 2.65 -51.47 -37.91
C LEU A 3 1.62 -50.36 -38.23
N VAL A 4 1.40 -50.08 -39.52
CA VAL A 4 0.44 -49.06 -39.99
C VAL A 4 -1.00 -49.46 -39.64
N ARG A 5 -1.36 -50.75 -39.73
CA ARG A 5 -2.69 -51.22 -39.29
C ARG A 5 -2.88 -51.09 -37.78
N VAL A 6 -1.84 -51.35 -36.98
CA VAL A 6 -1.91 -51.15 -35.52
C VAL A 6 -2.10 -49.67 -35.18
N LEU A 7 -1.32 -48.77 -35.80
CA LEU A 7 -1.47 -47.32 -35.62
C LEU A 7 -2.86 -46.81 -36.03
N LEU A 8 -3.43 -47.30 -37.15
CA LEU A 8 -4.80 -46.96 -37.57
C LEU A 8 -5.87 -47.45 -36.57
N ILE A 9 -5.71 -48.66 -36.02
CA ILE A 9 -6.64 -49.19 -35.01
C ILE A 9 -6.54 -48.37 -33.71
N VAL A 10 -5.32 -48.04 -33.25
CA VAL A 10 -5.11 -47.18 -32.08
C VAL A 10 -5.72 -45.79 -32.30
N LEU A 11 -5.51 -45.18 -33.47
CA LEU A 11 -6.08 -43.88 -33.80
C LEU A 11 -7.62 -43.90 -33.80
N VAL A 12 -8.24 -44.92 -34.40
CA VAL A 12 -9.70 -45.08 -34.40
C VAL A 12 -10.25 -45.32 -32.99
N VAL A 13 -9.56 -46.10 -32.14
CA VAL A 13 -9.94 -46.29 -30.73
C VAL A 13 -9.80 -44.98 -29.93
N VAL A 14 -8.72 -44.21 -30.13
CA VAL A 14 -8.55 -42.90 -29.49
C VAL A 14 -9.64 -41.92 -29.92
N ILE A 15 -9.96 -41.84 -31.22
CA ILE A 15 -11.04 -40.99 -31.73
C ILE A 15 -12.40 -41.42 -31.15
N ALA A 16 -12.68 -42.73 -31.06
CA ALA A 16 -13.91 -43.24 -30.46
C ALA A 16 -13.99 -42.92 -28.96
N VAL A 17 -12.90 -43.07 -28.20
CA VAL A 17 -12.85 -42.72 -26.77
C VAL A 17 -13.01 -41.20 -26.56
N VAL A 18 -12.38 -40.37 -27.39
CA VAL A 18 -12.54 -38.90 -27.35
C VAL A 18 -13.96 -38.49 -27.73
N ALA A 19 -14.59 -39.13 -28.71
CA ALA A 19 -15.98 -38.86 -29.09
C ALA A 19 -16.99 -39.28 -28.01
N VAL A 20 -16.78 -40.44 -27.35
CA VAL A 20 -17.61 -40.90 -26.24
C VAL A 20 -17.40 -40.02 -25.00
N ALA A 21 -16.16 -39.64 -24.68
CA ALA A 21 -15.86 -38.73 -23.58
C ALA A 21 -16.45 -37.33 -23.84
N GLY A 22 -16.25 -36.77 -25.03
CA GLY A 22 -16.83 -35.49 -25.45
C GLY A 22 -18.36 -35.50 -25.45
N GLY A 23 -18.98 -36.58 -25.93
CA GLY A 23 -20.45 -36.77 -25.85
C GLY A 23 -20.96 -36.92 -24.41
N SER A 24 -20.18 -37.56 -23.53
CA SER A 24 -20.52 -37.69 -22.10
C SER A 24 -20.39 -36.35 -21.36
N VAL A 25 -19.34 -35.57 -21.67
CA VAL A 25 -19.14 -34.20 -21.15
C VAL A 25 -20.25 -33.27 -21.66
N TRP A 26 -20.60 -33.34 -22.96
CA TRP A 26 -21.71 -32.58 -23.53
C TRP A 26 -23.05 -32.94 -22.86
N TRP A 27 -23.33 -34.22 -22.65
CA TRP A 27 -24.54 -34.68 -21.97
C TRP A 27 -24.60 -34.29 -20.48
N TYR A 28 -23.45 -34.27 -19.80
CA TYR A 28 -23.33 -33.79 -18.42
C TYR A 28 -23.55 -32.27 -18.34
N LEU A 29 -22.86 -31.48 -19.17
CA LEU A 29 -23.03 -30.02 -19.24
C LEU A 29 -24.46 -29.63 -19.62
N ALA A 30 -25.07 -30.32 -20.59
CA ALA A 30 -26.46 -30.09 -20.99
C ALA A 30 -27.46 -30.32 -19.85
N ARG A 31 -27.11 -31.10 -18.82
CA ARG A 31 -27.89 -31.29 -17.58
C ARG A 31 -27.54 -30.33 -16.45
N VAL A 32 -26.33 -29.77 -16.46
CA VAL A 32 -25.96 -28.67 -15.54
C VAL A 32 -26.70 -27.39 -15.91
N PHE A 33 -26.96 -27.17 -17.21
CA PHE A 33 -27.65 -26.00 -17.75
C PHE A 33 -29.11 -26.27 -18.22
N GLU A 34 -29.72 -27.37 -17.79
CA GLU A 34 -31.14 -27.65 -18.06
C GLU A 34 -32.00 -26.75 -17.15
N GLU A 35 -32.60 -25.69 -17.71
CA GLU A 35 -33.42 -24.77 -16.91
C GLU A 35 -34.62 -25.49 -16.27
N PRO A 36 -34.90 -25.27 -14.97
CA PRO A 36 -36.05 -25.86 -14.32
C PRO A 36 -37.35 -25.35 -14.95
N PRO A 37 -38.42 -26.17 -15.01
CA PRO A 37 -39.70 -25.72 -15.53
C PRO A 37 -40.22 -24.52 -14.72
N VAL A 38 -40.75 -23.51 -15.42
CA VAL A 38 -41.25 -22.26 -14.81
C VAL A 38 -42.23 -22.60 -13.67
N PRO A 39 -42.01 -22.10 -12.45
CA PRO A 39 -42.87 -22.39 -11.31
C PRO A 39 -44.34 -22.01 -11.53
N ILE A 40 -45.25 -22.76 -10.91
CA ILE A 40 -46.69 -22.49 -10.99
C ILE A 40 -47.08 -21.46 -9.93
N VAL A 41 -47.90 -20.47 -10.34
CA VAL A 41 -48.47 -19.44 -9.46
C VAL A 41 -49.18 -20.07 -8.26
N ALA A 42 -48.79 -19.64 -7.05
CA ALA A 42 -49.46 -19.98 -5.80
C ALA A 42 -50.27 -18.76 -5.32
N ALA A 43 -51.60 -18.81 -5.41
CA ALA A 43 -52.47 -17.64 -5.18
C ALA A 43 -52.36 -17.06 -3.76
N GLU A 44 -52.07 -17.90 -2.77
CA GLU A 44 -51.78 -17.58 -1.38
C GLU A 44 -50.52 -16.69 -1.20
N THR A 45 -49.66 -16.60 -2.21
CA THR A 45 -48.48 -15.72 -2.23
C THR A 45 -48.77 -14.32 -2.77
N ARG A 46 -50.01 -13.98 -3.16
CA ARG A 46 -50.32 -12.63 -3.65
C ARG A 46 -50.03 -11.60 -2.56
N ARG A 47 -49.24 -10.57 -2.87
CA ARG A 47 -48.89 -9.45 -1.98
C ARG A 47 -49.01 -8.12 -2.71
N THR A 48 -49.43 -7.08 -1.99
CA THR A 48 -49.46 -5.71 -2.49
C THR A 48 -48.19 -4.98 -2.06
N VAL A 49 -47.53 -4.33 -3.00
CA VAL A 49 -46.34 -3.49 -2.80
C VAL A 49 -46.58 -2.11 -3.43
N GLY A 50 -45.73 -1.12 -3.17
CA GLY A 50 -45.95 0.28 -3.56
C GLY A 50 -46.16 0.53 -5.06
N GLY A 51 -45.67 -0.37 -5.93
CA GLY A 51 -45.91 -0.33 -7.37
C GLY A 51 -47.16 -1.09 -7.85
N GLY A 52 -47.76 -1.97 -7.05
CA GLY A 52 -48.91 -2.79 -7.45
C GLY A 52 -48.91 -4.17 -6.77
N ASP A 53 -49.73 -5.09 -7.27
CA ASP A 53 -49.77 -6.47 -6.77
C ASP A 53 -48.72 -7.36 -7.44
N VAL A 54 -48.07 -8.21 -6.65
CA VAL A 54 -47.22 -9.33 -7.11
C VAL A 54 -47.81 -10.68 -6.68
N VAL A 55 -47.50 -11.75 -7.40
CA VAL A 55 -47.75 -13.14 -6.98
C VAL A 55 -46.56 -14.02 -7.35
N GLY A 56 -46.21 -14.95 -6.48
CA GLY A 56 -45.06 -15.85 -6.60
C GLY A 56 -45.48 -17.32 -6.57
N PHE A 57 -44.61 -18.16 -6.02
CA PHE A 57 -44.75 -19.62 -6.02
C PHE A 57 -44.25 -20.25 -4.70
N VAL A 58 -44.47 -21.56 -4.57
CA VAL A 58 -43.91 -22.40 -3.50
C VAL A 58 -42.57 -22.97 -3.99
N ASP A 59 -41.45 -22.40 -3.54
CA ASP A 59 -40.10 -22.91 -3.86
C ASP A 59 -39.82 -24.20 -3.08
N ARG A 60 -40.29 -24.24 -1.82
CA ARG A 60 -40.16 -25.37 -0.90
C ARG A 60 -41.44 -25.53 -0.07
N PRO A 61 -41.73 -26.72 0.50
CA PRO A 61 -42.90 -26.92 1.38
C PRO A 61 -42.93 -26.00 2.61
N ASP A 62 -41.78 -25.43 2.98
CA ASP A 62 -41.56 -24.50 4.09
C ASP A 62 -41.46 -23.02 3.65
N THR A 63 -41.34 -22.73 2.34
CA THR A 63 -40.92 -21.41 1.84
C THR A 63 -41.59 -20.97 0.53
N TYR A 64 -42.14 -19.75 0.53
CA TYR A 64 -42.60 -19.03 -0.66
C TYR A 64 -41.48 -18.21 -1.30
N ALA A 65 -41.54 -18.03 -2.62
CA ALA A 65 -40.61 -17.20 -3.38
C ALA A 65 -41.32 -16.26 -4.36
N TRP A 66 -40.74 -15.08 -4.56
CA TRP A 66 -41.10 -14.10 -5.58
C TRP A 66 -39.81 -13.62 -6.24
N LEU A 67 -39.64 -13.92 -7.53
CA LEU A 67 -38.45 -13.57 -8.30
C LEU A 67 -38.76 -12.40 -9.27
N GLY A 68 -37.77 -11.56 -9.57
CA GLY A 68 -37.91 -10.52 -10.59
C GLY A 68 -38.95 -9.43 -10.28
N ILE A 69 -39.09 -9.04 -9.00
CA ILE A 69 -39.86 -7.85 -8.60
C ILE A 69 -39.02 -6.61 -8.93
N PRO A 70 -39.50 -5.65 -9.75
CA PRO A 70 -38.79 -4.39 -9.95
C PRO A 70 -38.85 -3.54 -8.68
N TYR A 71 -37.76 -2.83 -8.36
CA TYR A 71 -37.71 -1.93 -7.20
C TYR A 71 -37.52 -0.45 -7.54
N ALA A 72 -37.04 -0.14 -8.75
CA ALA A 72 -36.84 1.21 -9.28
C ALA A 72 -37.22 1.27 -10.76
N ALA A 73 -37.38 2.48 -11.31
CA ALA A 73 -37.58 2.66 -12.74
C ALA A 73 -36.34 2.23 -13.54
N SER A 74 -36.54 1.63 -14.71
CA SER A 74 -35.48 1.18 -15.63
C SER A 74 -34.49 2.33 -15.94
N PRO A 75 -33.19 2.20 -15.64
CA PRO A 75 -32.19 3.27 -15.76
C PRO A 75 -31.72 3.52 -17.21
N ILE A 76 -32.64 3.46 -18.17
CA ILE A 76 -32.39 3.51 -19.61
C ILE A 76 -32.41 4.94 -20.17
N GLY A 77 -31.66 5.18 -21.26
CA GLY A 77 -31.68 6.42 -22.03
C GLY A 77 -31.39 7.67 -21.18
N PRO A 78 -32.34 8.60 -20.97
CA PRO A 78 -32.11 9.80 -20.15
C PRO A 78 -31.88 9.50 -18.66
N LEU A 79 -32.18 8.28 -18.19
CA LEU A 79 -31.91 7.80 -16.84
C LEU A 79 -30.57 7.06 -16.70
N ARG A 80 -29.82 6.85 -17.80
CA ARG A 80 -28.44 6.37 -17.72
C ARG A 80 -27.57 7.45 -17.07
N TRP A 81 -26.77 7.01 -16.10
CA TRP A 81 -25.96 7.87 -15.22
C TRP A 81 -26.84 8.94 -14.54
N ARG A 82 -27.78 8.44 -13.74
CA ARG A 82 -28.63 9.16 -12.79
C ARG A 82 -28.93 8.26 -11.59
N ALA A 83 -29.34 8.87 -10.48
CA ALA A 83 -29.88 8.19 -9.33
C ALA A 83 -31.14 7.37 -9.71
N PRO A 84 -31.33 6.17 -9.13
CA PRO A 84 -32.48 5.32 -9.39
C PRO A 84 -33.78 6.02 -9.01
N GLN A 85 -34.71 6.11 -9.96
CA GLN A 85 -35.98 6.82 -9.80
C GLN A 85 -37.08 5.91 -9.25
N PRO A 86 -38.08 6.45 -8.52
CA PRO A 86 -39.20 5.66 -8.01
C PRO A 86 -39.92 4.90 -9.13
N LEU A 87 -40.22 3.64 -8.86
CA LEU A 87 -40.89 2.73 -9.78
C LEU A 87 -42.31 3.21 -10.16
N PRO A 88 -42.65 3.34 -11.46
CA PRO A 88 -44.02 3.64 -11.87
C PRO A 88 -45.00 2.53 -11.48
N PRO A 89 -46.22 2.87 -11.02
CA PRO A 89 -47.20 1.86 -10.64
C PRO A 89 -47.75 1.10 -11.85
N TRP A 90 -47.97 -0.21 -11.70
CA TRP A 90 -48.55 -1.07 -12.72
C TRP A 90 -49.99 -1.47 -12.40
N SER A 91 -50.75 -1.82 -13.45
CA SER A 91 -52.13 -2.31 -13.31
C SER A 91 -52.18 -3.85 -13.31
N GLY A 92 -52.95 -4.42 -12.38
CA GLY A 92 -53.12 -5.87 -12.28
C GLY A 92 -52.12 -6.54 -11.34
N VAL A 93 -51.97 -7.85 -11.45
CA VAL A 93 -51.04 -8.66 -10.66
C VAL A 93 -49.85 -9.03 -11.54
N ARG A 94 -48.62 -8.75 -11.10
CA ARG A 94 -47.38 -9.17 -11.76
C ARG A 94 -46.99 -10.57 -11.28
N GLU A 95 -46.74 -11.47 -12.22
CA GLU A 95 -46.18 -12.80 -11.91
C GLU A 95 -44.67 -12.68 -11.68
N SER A 96 -44.24 -13.09 -10.49
CA SER A 96 -42.86 -13.05 -10.00
C SER A 96 -42.31 -14.47 -9.87
N LEU A 97 -42.29 -15.18 -11.01
CA LEU A 97 -41.97 -16.61 -11.11
C LEU A 97 -40.55 -16.88 -11.63
N VAL A 98 -39.92 -15.87 -12.24
CA VAL A 98 -38.59 -15.94 -12.86
C VAL A 98 -37.73 -14.76 -12.42
N ARG A 99 -36.41 -14.95 -12.38
CA ARG A 99 -35.45 -13.87 -12.12
C ARG A 99 -35.61 -12.72 -13.12
N GLY A 100 -35.37 -11.49 -12.67
CA GLY A 100 -35.26 -10.32 -13.56
C GLY A 100 -34.00 -10.40 -14.43
N ALA A 101 -33.91 -9.54 -15.45
CA ALA A 101 -32.73 -9.51 -16.32
C ALA A 101 -31.46 -9.13 -15.55
N GLN A 102 -30.34 -9.79 -15.87
CA GLN A 102 -29.02 -9.42 -15.35
C GLN A 102 -28.60 -8.06 -15.92
N CYS A 103 -27.93 -7.24 -15.11
CA CYS A 103 -27.34 -5.98 -15.58
C CYS A 103 -26.25 -6.24 -16.62
N PRO A 104 -25.93 -5.27 -17.50
CA PRO A 104 -24.98 -5.48 -18.59
C PRO A 104 -23.57 -5.74 -18.02
N GLN A 105 -22.96 -6.85 -18.44
CA GLN A 105 -21.72 -7.37 -17.85
C GLN A 105 -20.95 -8.30 -18.81
N GLY A 106 -19.74 -8.70 -18.44
CA GLY A 106 -18.96 -9.70 -19.18
C GLY A 106 -19.46 -11.13 -18.96
N GLU A 107 -19.43 -11.97 -20.01
CA GLU A 107 -19.83 -13.38 -19.89
C GLU A 107 -18.76 -14.23 -19.18
N ILE A 108 -19.15 -14.88 -18.07
CA ILE A 108 -18.27 -15.76 -17.29
C ILE A 108 -17.83 -16.96 -18.14
N GLY A 109 -16.57 -16.94 -18.58
CA GLY A 109 -16.00 -17.96 -19.48
C GLY A 109 -16.31 -17.77 -20.97
N GLY A 110 -17.13 -16.78 -21.34
CA GLY A 110 -17.62 -16.51 -22.70
C GLY A 110 -16.61 -15.86 -23.65
N GLY A 111 -15.33 -16.20 -23.55
CA GLY A 111 -14.30 -15.82 -24.53
C GLY A 111 -14.04 -14.32 -24.77
N GLY A 112 -14.63 -13.42 -23.98
CA GLY A 112 -14.58 -11.96 -24.17
C GLY A 112 -15.91 -11.29 -24.55
N ALA A 113 -17.02 -12.04 -24.60
CA ALA A 113 -18.35 -11.51 -24.87
C ALA A 113 -18.96 -10.74 -23.68
N PHE A 114 -19.98 -9.93 -23.98
CA PHE A 114 -20.78 -9.16 -23.01
C PHE A 114 -22.28 -9.41 -23.23
N ALA A 115 -23.06 -9.44 -22.15
CA ALA A 115 -24.50 -9.71 -22.17
C ALA A 115 -25.24 -9.00 -21.01
N GLY A 116 -26.58 -8.95 -21.08
CA GLY A 116 -27.45 -8.31 -20.08
C GLY A 116 -28.28 -7.16 -20.65
N ASP A 117 -29.17 -6.60 -19.83
CA ASP A 117 -30.07 -5.49 -20.18
C ASP A 117 -29.91 -4.34 -19.16
N GLU A 118 -30.13 -3.10 -19.56
CA GLU A 118 -30.15 -1.96 -18.64
C GLU A 118 -31.44 -1.91 -17.80
N ASP A 119 -32.55 -2.50 -18.26
CA ASP A 119 -33.69 -2.83 -17.37
C ASP A 119 -33.33 -4.01 -16.46
N CYS A 120 -32.54 -3.74 -15.42
CA CYS A 120 -32.04 -4.78 -14.52
C CYS A 120 -32.30 -4.52 -13.02
N LEU A 121 -32.97 -3.44 -12.63
CA LEU A 121 -33.20 -3.05 -11.22
C LEU A 121 -34.31 -3.87 -10.56
N TYR A 122 -34.02 -5.17 -10.44
CA TYR A 122 -34.88 -6.23 -9.95
C TYR A 122 -34.37 -6.80 -8.63
N LEU A 123 -35.30 -7.28 -7.80
CA LEU A 123 -35.03 -8.02 -6.59
C LEU A 123 -35.88 -9.30 -6.49
N ASN A 124 -35.45 -10.18 -5.61
CA ASN A 124 -36.08 -11.46 -5.30
C ASN A 124 -36.34 -11.54 -3.79
N VAL A 125 -37.41 -12.22 -3.39
CA VAL A 125 -37.79 -12.39 -1.98
C VAL A 125 -38.11 -13.86 -1.72
N TRP A 126 -37.60 -14.40 -0.61
CA TRP A 126 -37.99 -15.69 -0.04
C TRP A 126 -38.53 -15.48 1.38
N SER A 127 -39.67 -16.10 1.71
CA SER A 127 -40.32 -15.95 3.02
C SER A 127 -40.89 -17.28 3.53
N PRO A 128 -40.80 -17.58 4.84
CA PRO A 128 -41.41 -18.78 5.40
C PRO A 128 -42.92 -18.83 5.19
N VAL A 129 -43.45 -20.01 4.92
CA VAL A 129 -44.89 -20.25 4.66
C VAL A 129 -45.74 -19.73 5.82
N GLY A 130 -46.73 -18.89 5.49
CA GLY A 130 -47.68 -18.30 6.45
C GLY A 130 -47.10 -17.22 7.36
N ARG A 131 -45.85 -16.77 7.17
CA ARG A 131 -45.22 -15.81 8.09
C ARG A 131 -45.86 -14.43 8.07
N ALA A 132 -46.22 -13.91 6.90
CA ALA A 132 -46.93 -12.64 6.76
C ALA A 132 -48.26 -12.64 7.54
N ASP A 133 -49.00 -13.74 7.47
CA ASP A 133 -50.32 -13.90 8.08
C ASP A 133 -50.27 -14.13 9.61
N SER A 134 -49.07 -14.42 10.16
CA SER A 134 -48.86 -14.70 11.58
C SER A 134 -48.95 -13.47 12.50
N GLY A 135 -48.91 -12.26 11.96
CA GLY A 135 -48.82 -11.00 12.72
C GLY A 135 -47.53 -10.83 13.53
N ARG A 136 -46.52 -11.69 13.33
CA ARG A 136 -45.21 -11.65 14.00
C ARG A 136 -44.10 -11.55 12.96
N PRO A 137 -43.53 -10.37 12.69
CA PRO A 137 -42.51 -10.24 11.66
C PRO A 137 -41.21 -10.99 12.03
N VAL A 138 -40.32 -11.16 11.05
CA VAL A 138 -39.00 -11.82 11.19
C VAL A 138 -37.87 -10.92 10.69
N PRO A 139 -36.61 -11.14 11.10
CA PRO A 139 -35.48 -10.43 10.53
C PRO A 139 -35.42 -10.57 9.01
N VAL A 140 -34.95 -9.53 8.35
CA VAL A 140 -34.70 -9.50 6.91
C VAL A 140 -33.21 -9.65 6.69
N MET A 141 -32.80 -10.60 5.84
CA MET A 141 -31.42 -10.75 5.38
C MET A 141 -31.34 -10.29 3.93
N PHE A 142 -30.63 -9.20 3.69
CA PHE A 142 -30.56 -8.49 2.41
C PHE A 142 -29.20 -8.74 1.73
N TRP A 143 -29.21 -9.58 0.69
CA TRP A 143 -28.04 -10.03 -0.04
C TRP A 143 -27.62 -9.07 -1.14
N ILE A 144 -26.36 -8.66 -1.09
CA ILE A 144 -25.67 -7.90 -2.13
C ILE A 144 -24.61 -8.82 -2.74
N HIS A 145 -24.77 -9.18 -4.01
CA HIS A 145 -23.85 -10.13 -4.67
C HIS A 145 -22.44 -9.55 -4.88
N GLY A 146 -21.46 -10.44 -4.92
CA GLY A 146 -20.08 -10.15 -5.32
C GLY A 146 -19.91 -9.99 -6.83
N GLY A 147 -18.72 -10.31 -7.34
CA GLY A 147 -18.38 -10.20 -8.76
C GLY A 147 -17.59 -8.95 -9.14
N GLY A 148 -16.81 -8.39 -8.21
CA GLY A 148 -15.92 -7.24 -8.47
C GLY A 148 -16.64 -5.93 -8.83
N ASN A 149 -17.97 -5.84 -8.62
CA ASN A 149 -18.83 -4.78 -9.18
C ASN A 149 -18.81 -4.71 -10.73
N HIS A 150 -18.32 -5.75 -11.42
CA HIS A 150 -18.27 -5.86 -12.89
C HIS A 150 -19.15 -6.98 -13.46
N ILE A 151 -19.43 -8.02 -12.67
CA ILE A 151 -20.31 -9.16 -13.01
C ILE A 151 -21.21 -9.52 -11.81
N GLY A 152 -22.21 -10.37 -12.04
CA GLY A 152 -23.10 -10.93 -11.01
C GLY A 152 -24.58 -10.66 -11.26
N GLU A 153 -25.42 -11.43 -10.56
CA GLU A 153 -26.87 -11.25 -10.47
C GLU A 153 -27.37 -11.74 -9.10
N GLY A 154 -28.42 -11.13 -8.55
CA GLY A 154 -29.09 -11.62 -7.33
C GLY A 154 -29.95 -12.85 -7.57
N GLY A 155 -30.28 -13.18 -8.83
CA GLY A 155 -31.20 -14.24 -9.22
C GLY A 155 -30.58 -15.62 -9.49
N THR A 156 -29.27 -15.79 -9.32
CA THR A 156 -28.59 -17.07 -9.58
C THR A 156 -28.98 -18.15 -8.56
N PRO A 157 -29.09 -19.45 -8.96
CA PRO A 157 -29.35 -20.56 -8.05
C PRO A 157 -28.38 -20.69 -6.86
N LEU A 158 -27.15 -20.17 -7.00
CA LEU A 158 -26.16 -20.10 -5.90
C LEU A 158 -26.70 -19.31 -4.69
N TYR A 159 -27.49 -18.26 -4.93
CA TYR A 159 -28.06 -17.37 -3.92
C TYR A 159 -29.55 -17.65 -3.63
N ASN A 160 -30.05 -18.86 -3.92
CA ASN A 160 -31.44 -19.21 -3.57
C ASN A 160 -31.62 -19.20 -2.05
N GLY A 161 -32.28 -18.16 -1.54
CA GLY A 161 -32.50 -17.91 -0.11
C GLY A 161 -33.48 -18.88 0.56
N ALA A 162 -34.14 -19.78 -0.16
CA ALA A 162 -35.28 -20.53 0.36
C ALA A 162 -34.92 -21.44 1.54
N ARG A 163 -33.76 -22.09 1.51
CA ARG A 163 -33.29 -22.95 2.62
C ARG A 163 -33.03 -22.13 3.89
N LEU A 164 -32.31 -21.01 3.77
CA LEU A 164 -32.01 -20.10 4.88
C LEU A 164 -33.28 -19.51 5.48
N ALA A 165 -34.23 -19.08 4.63
CA ALA A 165 -35.52 -18.55 5.05
C ALA A 165 -36.35 -19.57 5.86
N GLY A 166 -36.68 -20.71 5.25
CA GLY A 166 -37.54 -21.73 5.86
C GLY A 166 -36.94 -22.42 7.09
N THR A 167 -35.61 -22.58 7.16
CA THR A 167 -34.95 -23.30 8.26
C THR A 167 -34.81 -22.45 9.54
N HIS A 168 -34.75 -21.12 9.42
CA HIS A 168 -34.40 -20.24 10.55
C HIS A 168 -35.37 -19.08 10.84
N ASP A 169 -36.55 -19.08 10.21
CA ASP A 169 -37.56 -18.02 10.35
C ASP A 169 -36.97 -16.63 10.01
N VAL A 170 -36.51 -16.44 8.77
CA VAL A 170 -36.04 -15.13 8.26
C VAL A 170 -36.60 -14.87 6.86
N VAL A 171 -36.78 -13.61 6.48
CA VAL A 171 -37.04 -13.24 5.08
C VAL A 171 -35.70 -12.97 4.40
N VAL A 172 -35.43 -13.62 3.28
CA VAL A 172 -34.22 -13.35 2.48
C VAL A 172 -34.62 -12.51 1.27
N VAL A 173 -33.88 -11.43 1.02
CA VAL A 173 -34.01 -10.57 -0.17
C VAL A 173 -32.69 -10.58 -0.91
N SER A 174 -32.69 -10.75 -2.23
CA SER A 174 -31.49 -10.54 -3.07
C SER A 174 -31.78 -9.52 -4.16
N ILE A 175 -30.77 -8.76 -4.59
CA ILE A 175 -30.93 -7.66 -5.54
C ILE A 175 -29.96 -7.78 -6.72
N ASN A 176 -30.33 -7.20 -7.86
CA ASN A 176 -29.41 -6.72 -8.88
C ASN A 176 -29.13 -5.23 -8.63
N TYR A 177 -27.95 -4.73 -9.05
CA TYR A 177 -27.57 -3.31 -9.06
C TYR A 177 -26.70 -3.03 -10.29
N ARG A 178 -26.63 -1.79 -10.79
CA ARG A 178 -25.84 -1.47 -12.00
C ARG A 178 -24.35 -1.77 -11.79
N LEU A 179 -23.69 -2.30 -12.83
CA LEU A 179 -22.32 -2.81 -12.80
C LEU A 179 -21.37 -2.01 -13.72
N GLY A 180 -20.07 -2.12 -13.46
CA GLY A 180 -19.00 -1.50 -14.25
C GLY A 180 -19.22 0.00 -14.47
N PRO A 181 -18.91 0.55 -15.65
CA PRO A 181 -19.16 1.96 -15.98
C PRO A 181 -20.64 2.37 -16.05
N LEU A 182 -21.61 1.45 -15.91
CA LEU A 182 -23.02 1.81 -15.77
C LEU A 182 -23.40 2.05 -14.30
N GLY A 183 -22.71 1.37 -13.37
CA GLY A 183 -22.83 1.55 -11.92
C GLY A 183 -21.86 2.60 -11.34
N TRP A 184 -20.68 2.77 -11.95
CA TRP A 184 -19.60 3.63 -11.46
C TRP A 184 -18.94 4.39 -12.61
N PHE A 185 -19.44 5.59 -12.90
CA PHE A 185 -18.89 6.50 -13.91
C PHE A 185 -19.25 7.95 -13.63
N ARG A 186 -18.30 8.88 -13.82
CA ARG A 186 -18.53 10.32 -13.64
C ARG A 186 -17.76 11.10 -14.68
N HIS A 187 -18.45 12.03 -15.36
CA HIS A 187 -17.83 12.94 -16.33
C HIS A 187 -18.47 14.32 -16.24
N PRO A 188 -17.71 15.45 -16.31
CA PRO A 188 -18.27 16.79 -16.18
C PRO A 188 -19.46 17.08 -17.11
N ALA A 189 -19.37 16.65 -18.37
CA ALA A 189 -20.46 16.80 -19.35
C ALA A 189 -21.80 16.14 -18.94
N LEU A 190 -21.79 15.16 -18.03
CA LEU A 190 -23.01 14.52 -17.54
C LEU A 190 -23.69 15.26 -16.37
N ALA A 191 -23.02 16.27 -15.80
CA ALA A 191 -23.47 16.97 -14.60
C ALA A 191 -24.81 17.69 -14.79
N THR A 192 -25.55 17.76 -13.69
CA THR A 192 -26.94 18.22 -13.61
C THR A 192 -27.14 19.28 -12.53
N GLY A 193 -26.21 19.37 -11.57
CA GLY A 193 -26.33 20.18 -10.35
C GLY A 193 -27.05 19.48 -9.20
N ASP A 194 -27.58 18.26 -9.39
CA ASP A 194 -28.10 17.43 -8.30
C ASP A 194 -26.99 16.48 -7.77
N PRO A 195 -26.68 16.49 -6.46
CA PRO A 195 -25.60 15.66 -5.91
C PRO A 195 -25.77 14.14 -6.01
N LEU A 196 -26.97 13.62 -6.27
CA LEU A 196 -27.22 12.18 -6.44
C LEU A 196 -27.04 11.76 -7.90
N ASP A 197 -27.55 12.56 -8.84
CA ASP A 197 -27.30 12.35 -10.27
C ASP A 197 -25.84 12.62 -10.65
N ASP A 198 -25.17 13.57 -9.99
CA ASP A 198 -23.77 13.93 -10.28
C ASP A 198 -22.76 13.06 -9.51
N SER A 199 -23.23 12.20 -8.59
CA SER A 199 -22.39 11.39 -7.70
C SER A 199 -21.37 10.51 -8.44
N GLY A 200 -21.85 9.76 -9.44
CA GLY A 200 -21.13 8.65 -10.05
C GLY A 200 -21.26 7.30 -9.33
N ASN A 201 -21.68 7.25 -8.06
CA ASN A 201 -21.89 6.00 -7.29
C ASN A 201 -23.26 5.33 -7.55
N TYR A 202 -23.69 5.22 -8.81
CA TYR A 202 -25.04 4.75 -9.15
C TYR A 202 -25.35 3.34 -8.62
N GLY A 203 -24.38 2.42 -8.64
CA GLY A 203 -24.54 1.07 -8.07
C GLY A 203 -24.78 1.10 -6.55
N VAL A 204 -24.15 2.01 -5.81
CA VAL A 204 -24.42 2.21 -4.36
C VAL A 204 -25.81 2.82 -4.15
N LEU A 205 -26.21 3.76 -5.00
CA LEU A 205 -27.53 4.38 -4.95
C LEU A 205 -28.66 3.38 -5.28
N ASP A 206 -28.44 2.45 -6.21
CA ASP A 206 -29.36 1.34 -6.53
C ASP A 206 -29.62 0.47 -5.30
N ILE A 207 -28.55 0.07 -4.61
CA ILE A 207 -28.61 -0.71 -3.36
C ILE A 207 -29.37 0.08 -2.27
N ILE A 208 -29.12 1.37 -2.12
CA ILE A 208 -29.86 2.26 -1.20
C ILE A 208 -31.35 2.37 -1.58
N HIS A 209 -31.69 2.40 -2.87
CA HIS A 209 -33.08 2.43 -3.34
C HIS A 209 -33.79 1.11 -3.05
N ALA A 210 -33.13 -0.03 -3.28
CA ALA A 210 -33.66 -1.34 -2.90
C ALA A 210 -33.85 -1.49 -1.39
N LEU A 211 -32.98 -0.92 -0.55
CA LEU A 211 -33.19 -0.87 0.91
C LEU A 211 -34.38 0.02 1.31
N ARG A 212 -34.63 1.12 0.60
CA ARG A 212 -35.87 1.93 0.77
C ARG A 212 -37.10 1.12 0.37
N TRP A 213 -37.04 0.35 -0.72
CA TRP A 213 -38.09 -0.58 -1.10
C TRP A 213 -38.33 -1.63 0.00
N VAL A 214 -37.28 -2.20 0.59
CA VAL A 214 -37.40 -3.16 1.71
C VAL A 214 -38.09 -2.52 2.90
N ARG A 215 -37.66 -1.34 3.35
CA ARG A 215 -38.29 -0.58 4.43
C ARG A 215 -39.80 -0.39 4.20
N ASP A 216 -40.20 -0.08 2.97
CA ASP A 216 -41.58 0.28 2.64
C ASP A 216 -42.48 -0.93 2.30
N ASN A 217 -41.92 -2.09 1.95
CA ASN A 217 -42.68 -3.22 1.39
C ASN A 217 -42.47 -4.57 2.10
N VAL A 218 -41.35 -4.81 2.78
CA VAL A 218 -40.98 -6.17 3.27
C VAL A 218 -41.96 -6.73 4.32
N ALA A 219 -42.69 -5.85 5.00
CA ALA A 219 -43.76 -6.22 5.93
C ALA A 219 -44.89 -7.03 5.26
N ALA A 220 -45.19 -6.81 3.98
CA ALA A 220 -46.16 -7.62 3.24
C ALA A 220 -45.71 -9.09 3.10
N PHE A 221 -44.39 -9.32 3.07
CA PHE A 221 -43.78 -10.64 3.00
C PHE A 221 -43.51 -11.21 4.41
N GLY A 222 -43.92 -10.53 5.48
CA GLY A 222 -43.72 -10.94 6.87
C GLY A 222 -42.35 -10.57 7.45
N GLY A 223 -41.52 -9.79 6.75
CA GLY A 223 -40.26 -9.28 7.26
C GLY A 223 -40.42 -8.05 8.16
N ASP A 224 -39.43 -7.81 9.02
CA ASP A 224 -39.36 -6.65 9.90
C ASP A 224 -38.49 -5.55 9.26
N PRO A 225 -39.07 -4.41 8.80
CA PRO A 225 -38.29 -3.29 8.29
C PRO A 225 -37.44 -2.60 9.38
N ALA A 226 -37.71 -2.85 10.66
CA ALA A 226 -36.90 -2.41 11.79
C ALA A 226 -35.85 -3.46 12.25
N ASN A 227 -35.70 -4.57 11.52
CA ASN A 227 -34.62 -5.54 11.78
C ASN A 227 -34.04 -6.13 10.48
N VAL A 228 -33.37 -5.28 9.72
CA VAL A 228 -32.71 -5.61 8.45
C VAL A 228 -31.20 -5.81 8.64
N THR A 229 -30.69 -6.95 8.22
CA THR A 229 -29.26 -7.29 8.12
C THR A 229 -28.81 -7.21 6.68
N ILE A 230 -27.88 -6.31 6.35
CA ILE A 230 -27.20 -6.34 5.04
C ILE A 230 -26.08 -7.37 5.08
N PHE A 231 -26.00 -8.21 4.06
CA PHE A 231 -24.89 -9.16 3.90
C PHE A 231 -24.45 -9.27 2.44
N GLY A 232 -23.16 -9.48 2.21
CA GLY A 232 -22.60 -9.56 0.88
C GLY A 232 -21.16 -10.07 0.87
N GLU A 233 -20.76 -10.66 -0.25
CA GLU A 233 -19.45 -11.27 -0.45
C GLU A 233 -18.63 -10.53 -1.52
N SER A 234 -17.30 -10.56 -1.43
CA SER A 234 -16.39 -9.89 -2.36
C SER A 234 -16.74 -8.39 -2.47
N ALA A 235 -16.96 -7.88 -3.68
CA ALA A 235 -17.45 -6.53 -3.93
C ALA A 235 -18.83 -6.22 -3.30
N GLY A 236 -19.70 -7.23 -3.11
CA GLY A 236 -20.91 -7.08 -2.30
C GLY A 236 -20.58 -6.78 -0.84
N GLY A 237 -19.51 -7.38 -0.31
CA GLY A 237 -18.93 -7.04 0.99
C GLY A 237 -18.27 -5.65 1.04
N TRP A 238 -17.75 -5.15 -0.09
CA TRP A 238 -17.29 -3.75 -0.22
C TRP A 238 -18.48 -2.79 -0.18
N ASN A 239 -19.56 -3.13 -0.89
CA ASN A 239 -20.80 -2.35 -0.94
C ASN A 239 -21.52 -2.34 0.43
N VAL A 240 -21.48 -3.44 1.20
CA VAL A 240 -21.91 -3.46 2.62
C VAL A 240 -21.16 -2.40 3.43
N GLN A 241 -19.84 -2.29 3.26
CA GLN A 241 -19.04 -1.31 3.98
C GLN A 241 -19.25 0.12 3.46
N ALA A 242 -19.52 0.30 2.16
CA ALA A 242 -19.95 1.56 1.59
C ALA A 242 -21.25 2.05 2.26
N LEU A 243 -22.23 1.17 2.48
CA LEU A 243 -23.44 1.47 3.24
C LEU A 243 -23.15 1.78 4.73
N MET A 244 -22.12 1.17 5.33
CA MET A 244 -21.70 1.51 6.70
C MET A 244 -21.18 2.94 6.83
N VAL A 245 -20.52 3.50 5.82
CA VAL A 245 -20.02 4.89 5.86
C VAL A 245 -20.91 5.90 5.15
N SER A 246 -21.89 5.46 4.34
CA SER A 246 -22.80 6.34 3.61
C SER A 246 -23.85 6.99 4.53
N PRO A 247 -23.95 8.34 4.59
CA PRO A 247 -25.00 9.00 5.35
C PRO A 247 -26.41 8.73 4.77
N LEU A 248 -26.50 8.37 3.48
CA LEU A 248 -27.76 8.10 2.78
C LEU A 248 -28.36 6.72 3.09
N ALA A 249 -27.58 5.83 3.72
CA ALA A 249 -27.99 4.50 4.17
C ALA A 249 -28.47 4.48 5.64
N ALA A 250 -28.33 5.58 6.37
CA ALA A 250 -28.64 5.68 7.80
C ALA A 250 -30.09 5.27 8.10
N GLY A 251 -30.27 4.31 9.01
CA GLY A 251 -31.59 3.80 9.42
C GLY A 251 -32.33 2.94 8.38
N LEU A 252 -31.71 2.61 7.25
CA LEU A 252 -32.27 1.63 6.28
C LEU A 252 -31.88 0.19 6.61
N TYR A 253 -30.86 0.00 7.44
CA TYR A 253 -30.41 -1.30 7.93
C TYR A 253 -29.93 -1.20 9.39
N HIS A 254 -29.80 -2.35 10.04
CA HIS A 254 -29.66 -2.46 11.50
C HIS A 254 -28.47 -3.33 11.94
N LYS A 255 -27.93 -4.16 11.03
CA LYS A 255 -26.82 -5.11 11.23
C LYS A 255 -26.07 -5.31 9.90
N ALA A 256 -24.77 -5.59 9.93
CA ALA A 256 -23.96 -5.80 8.73
C ALA A 256 -23.13 -7.10 8.78
N ILE A 257 -22.96 -7.76 7.63
CA ILE A 257 -22.02 -8.87 7.42
C ILE A 257 -21.25 -8.62 6.11
N ALA A 258 -19.94 -8.39 6.19
CA ALA A 258 -19.09 -8.30 4.99
C ALA A 258 -18.18 -9.53 4.91
N GLN A 259 -18.38 -10.33 3.86
CA GLN A 259 -17.66 -11.56 3.59
C GLN A 259 -16.58 -11.28 2.53
N SER A 260 -15.32 -11.62 2.80
CA SER A 260 -14.17 -11.46 1.89
C SER A 260 -13.99 -10.06 1.28
N GLY A 261 -14.57 -9.02 1.91
CA GLY A 261 -14.63 -7.67 1.39
C GLY A 261 -13.90 -6.64 2.25
N GLY A 262 -13.33 -5.60 1.61
CA GLY A 262 -12.76 -4.43 2.29
C GLY A 262 -13.36 -3.13 1.74
N LEU A 263 -12.92 -1.99 2.27
CA LEU A 263 -13.37 -0.67 1.80
C LEU A 263 -12.17 0.19 1.44
N ARG A 264 -12.06 0.54 0.16
CA ARG A 264 -11.21 1.61 -0.38
C ARG A 264 -12.13 2.63 -1.04
N ILE A 265 -12.04 3.88 -0.60
CA ILE A 265 -12.71 5.00 -1.25
C ILE A 265 -11.70 5.68 -2.17
N VAL A 266 -12.11 5.99 -3.40
CA VAL A 266 -11.27 6.60 -4.43
C VAL A 266 -11.71 8.06 -4.61
N PRO A 267 -10.85 9.05 -4.40
CA PRO A 267 -11.20 10.46 -4.64
C PRO A 267 -11.64 10.66 -6.10
N VAL A 268 -12.70 11.44 -6.34
CA VAL A 268 -13.22 11.69 -7.70
C VAL A 268 -12.14 12.25 -8.65
N ALA A 269 -11.17 13.01 -8.14
CA ALA A 269 -10.02 13.49 -8.92
C ALA A 269 -9.18 12.33 -9.52
N GLU A 270 -8.89 11.28 -8.73
CA GLU A 270 -8.10 10.10 -9.19
C GLU A 270 -8.82 9.36 -10.33
N THR A 271 -10.14 9.48 -10.48
CA THR A 271 -10.90 8.78 -11.54
C THR A 271 -10.97 9.50 -12.89
N LEU A 272 -10.56 10.77 -12.96
CA LEU A 272 -10.49 11.53 -14.21
C LEU A 272 -9.11 11.47 -14.90
N GLU A 273 -8.11 10.88 -14.22
CA GLU A 273 -6.73 10.74 -14.70
C GLU A 273 -6.59 9.69 -15.82
N TYR A 274 -5.53 9.83 -16.63
CA TYR A 274 -5.18 8.89 -17.71
C TYR A 274 -4.13 7.88 -17.27
N GLY A 275 -4.20 6.65 -17.80
CA GLY A 275 -3.12 5.65 -17.65
C GLY A 275 -2.95 5.13 -16.22
N ILE A 276 -4.02 5.17 -15.43
CA ILE A 276 -4.02 4.73 -14.03
C ILE A 276 -3.73 3.22 -13.99
N ALA A 277 -2.64 2.80 -13.36
CA ALA A 277 -2.30 1.38 -13.29
C ALA A 277 -3.47 0.54 -12.72
N GLN A 278 -3.82 -0.53 -13.45
CA GLN A 278 -4.93 -1.47 -13.17
C GLN A 278 -6.36 -0.97 -13.44
N ARG A 279 -6.61 0.25 -13.98
CA ARG A 279 -7.96 0.69 -14.38
C ARG A 279 -7.96 1.71 -15.53
N THR A 280 -8.98 1.68 -16.38
CA THR A 280 -9.21 2.75 -17.37
C THR A 280 -9.77 4.00 -16.67
N GLY A 281 -9.21 5.17 -16.93
CA GLY A 281 -9.74 6.44 -16.43
C GLY A 281 -11.11 6.80 -17.03
N PHE A 282 -11.93 7.61 -16.37
CA PHE A 282 -13.24 7.98 -16.91
C PHE A 282 -13.14 8.80 -18.20
N ARG A 283 -12.13 9.68 -18.36
CA ARG A 283 -11.85 10.34 -19.65
C ARG A 283 -11.29 9.37 -20.71
N GLU A 284 -10.47 8.41 -20.28
CA GLU A 284 -9.88 7.37 -21.13
C GLU A 284 -10.96 6.43 -21.71
N LEU A 285 -12.01 6.13 -20.95
CA LEU A 285 -13.19 5.39 -21.43
C LEU A 285 -13.93 6.15 -22.55
N VAL A 286 -14.03 7.48 -22.44
CA VAL A 286 -14.62 8.33 -23.49
C VAL A 286 -13.75 8.34 -24.75
N ASP A 287 -12.43 8.42 -24.61
CA ASP A 287 -11.50 8.34 -25.74
C ASP A 287 -11.53 6.97 -26.42
N ASN A 288 -11.60 5.88 -25.65
CA ASN A 288 -11.76 4.52 -26.18
C ASN A 288 -13.07 4.37 -26.98
N LEU A 289 -14.16 5.00 -26.53
CA LEU A 289 -15.41 5.06 -27.30
C LEU A 289 -15.24 5.87 -28.60
N LEU A 290 -14.52 7.00 -28.56
CA LEU A 290 -14.27 7.83 -29.75
C LEU A 290 -13.39 7.12 -30.78
N MET A 291 -12.36 6.39 -30.36
CA MET A 291 -11.50 5.56 -31.24
C MET A 291 -12.25 4.33 -31.79
N ALA A 292 -13.23 3.79 -31.04
CA ALA A 292 -14.08 2.69 -31.52
C ALA A 292 -15.05 3.13 -32.63
N ASP A 293 -15.55 4.38 -32.56
CA ASP A 293 -16.37 5.00 -33.61
C ASP A 293 -15.56 5.37 -34.86
N ASP A 294 -14.34 5.85 -34.66
CA ASP A 294 -13.51 6.45 -35.69
C ASP A 294 -12.08 5.91 -35.61
N ALA A 295 -11.84 4.81 -36.33
CA ALA A 295 -10.52 4.18 -36.45
C ALA A 295 -9.46 5.05 -37.18
N GLY A 296 -9.79 6.29 -37.56
CA GLY A 296 -8.84 7.31 -37.96
C GLY A 296 -8.27 8.13 -36.80
N LEU A 297 -8.83 8.01 -35.59
CA LEU A 297 -8.31 8.65 -34.37
C LEU A 297 -7.28 7.76 -33.68
N ASP A 298 -6.17 8.38 -33.26
CA ASP A 298 -5.33 7.86 -32.18
C ASP A 298 -5.76 8.47 -30.83
N GLN A 299 -5.07 8.10 -29.74
CA GLN A 299 -5.37 8.60 -28.40
C GLN A 299 -5.36 10.14 -28.32
N SER A 300 -4.46 10.81 -29.03
CA SER A 300 -4.35 12.28 -29.01
C SER A 300 -5.45 12.94 -29.85
N GLY A 301 -5.84 12.31 -30.96
CA GLY A 301 -7.01 12.71 -31.75
C GLY A 301 -8.32 12.54 -30.99
N ALA A 302 -8.46 11.45 -30.22
CA ALA A 302 -9.60 11.22 -29.34
C ALA A 302 -9.68 12.25 -28.21
N GLN A 303 -8.56 12.49 -27.51
CA GLN A 303 -8.45 13.53 -26.47
C GLN A 303 -8.84 14.91 -27.00
N ALA A 304 -8.24 15.35 -28.12
CA ALA A 304 -8.55 16.64 -28.72
C ALA A 304 -10.01 16.75 -29.20
N ARG A 305 -10.64 15.63 -29.59
CA ARG A 305 -12.07 15.58 -29.93
C ARG A 305 -12.95 15.67 -28.67
N GLN A 306 -12.64 14.92 -27.61
CA GLN A 306 -13.32 14.99 -26.33
C GLN A 306 -13.28 16.41 -25.73
N GLU A 307 -12.14 17.09 -25.81
CA GLU A 307 -11.96 18.45 -25.29
C GLU A 307 -12.56 19.56 -26.17
N SER A 308 -12.94 19.27 -27.42
CA SER A 308 -13.54 20.25 -28.33
C SER A 308 -15.06 20.10 -28.54
N MET A 309 -15.66 18.99 -28.11
CA MET A 309 -17.12 18.82 -28.08
C MET A 309 -17.77 19.69 -27.00
N ALA A 310 -18.97 20.21 -27.29
CA ALA A 310 -19.77 20.89 -26.27
C ALA A 310 -20.27 19.90 -25.20
N GLU A 311 -20.52 20.36 -23.97
CA GLU A 311 -20.93 19.47 -22.88
C GLU A 311 -22.27 18.76 -23.17
N ASP A 312 -23.23 19.43 -23.81
CA ASP A 312 -24.50 18.85 -24.22
C ASP A 312 -24.35 17.87 -25.40
N GLU A 313 -23.47 18.18 -26.35
CA GLU A 313 -23.09 17.27 -27.44
C GLU A 313 -22.43 15.99 -26.89
N LEU A 314 -21.47 16.12 -25.97
CA LEU A 314 -20.76 15.01 -25.35
C LEU A 314 -21.69 14.19 -24.43
N ALA A 315 -22.60 14.83 -23.70
CA ALA A 315 -23.64 14.14 -22.92
C ALA A 315 -24.60 13.34 -23.81
N GLY A 316 -24.98 13.92 -24.96
CA GLY A 316 -25.78 13.25 -25.98
C GLY A 316 -25.05 12.05 -26.60
N TYR A 317 -23.79 12.24 -26.98
CA TYR A 317 -22.91 11.19 -27.49
C TYR A 317 -22.80 10.00 -26.52
N LEU A 318 -22.46 10.25 -25.25
CA LEU A 318 -22.29 9.20 -24.24
C LEU A 318 -23.61 8.44 -23.96
N ARG A 319 -24.75 9.14 -23.91
CA ARG A 319 -26.07 8.50 -23.76
C ARG A 319 -26.58 7.83 -25.04
N SER A 320 -26.00 8.10 -26.21
CA SER A 320 -26.36 7.44 -27.48
C SER A 320 -25.78 6.02 -27.63
N LYS A 321 -24.72 5.68 -26.88
CA LYS A 321 -24.04 4.38 -26.95
C LYS A 321 -24.89 3.23 -26.44
N GLY A 322 -24.67 2.04 -26.98
CA GLY A 322 -25.16 0.78 -26.41
C GLY A 322 -24.42 0.42 -25.12
N ALA A 323 -25.12 -0.17 -24.16
CA ALA A 323 -24.53 -0.61 -22.90
C ALA A 323 -23.30 -1.52 -23.08
N LEU A 324 -23.36 -2.44 -24.04
CA LEU A 324 -22.28 -3.38 -24.35
C LEU A 324 -21.09 -2.71 -25.05
N GLU A 325 -21.30 -1.58 -25.74
CA GLU A 325 -20.22 -0.78 -26.36
C GLU A 325 -19.40 -0.07 -25.28
N ILE A 326 -20.08 0.49 -24.28
CA ILE A 326 -19.45 1.13 -23.11
C ILE A 326 -18.61 0.11 -22.33
N LEU A 327 -19.10 -1.14 -22.18
CA LEU A 327 -18.32 -2.21 -21.54
C LEU A 327 -17.12 -2.66 -22.39
N ALA A 328 -17.26 -2.74 -23.72
CA ALA A 328 -16.16 -3.09 -24.61
C ALA A 328 -15.02 -2.05 -24.59
N ALA A 329 -15.36 -0.76 -24.56
CA ALA A 329 -14.40 0.35 -24.46
C ALA A 329 -13.62 0.37 -23.13
N GLN A 330 -14.02 -0.42 -22.14
CA GLN A 330 -13.41 -0.51 -20.81
C GLN A 330 -12.22 -1.49 -20.73
N GLY A 331 -11.81 -2.10 -21.85
CA GLY A 331 -10.60 -2.95 -21.92
C GLY A 331 -10.83 -4.47 -21.77
N GLY A 332 -12.08 -4.94 -21.82
CA GLY A 332 -12.41 -6.38 -21.95
C GLY A 332 -13.20 -6.98 -20.79
N ALA A 333 -13.84 -8.13 -21.05
CA ALA A 333 -14.87 -8.76 -20.20
C ALA A 333 -14.35 -9.48 -18.92
N GLY A 334 -13.23 -9.05 -18.36
CA GLY A 334 -12.64 -9.63 -17.14
C GLY A 334 -12.91 -8.82 -15.87
N PHE A 335 -12.30 -9.23 -14.75
CA PHE A 335 -12.23 -8.44 -13.51
C PHE A 335 -11.26 -7.23 -13.62
N GLY A 336 -11.24 -6.56 -14.77
CA GLY A 336 -10.36 -5.42 -15.07
C GLY A 336 -11.01 -4.09 -14.66
N GLY A 337 -10.23 -3.20 -14.03
CA GLY A 337 -10.79 -2.11 -13.23
C GLY A 337 -11.53 -1.01 -14.00
N THR A 338 -12.74 -0.70 -13.52
CA THR A 338 -13.23 0.69 -13.33
C THR A 338 -14.05 0.81 -12.03
N ALA A 339 -14.74 -0.25 -11.61
CA ALA A 339 -15.71 -0.19 -10.52
C ALA A 339 -15.03 0.14 -9.17
N THR A 340 -15.17 1.40 -8.78
CA THR A 340 -14.47 2.00 -7.63
C THR A 340 -15.44 2.87 -6.85
N LEU A 341 -15.47 2.71 -5.54
CA LEU A 341 -16.33 3.49 -4.64
C LEU A 341 -15.82 4.93 -4.58
N LEU A 342 -16.57 5.88 -5.12
CA LEU A 342 -16.11 7.25 -5.31
C LEU A 342 -16.33 8.08 -4.04
N GLY A 343 -15.29 8.71 -3.53
CA GLY A 343 -15.40 9.75 -2.50
C GLY A 343 -15.92 11.02 -3.15
N ASP A 344 -17.23 11.22 -3.08
CA ASP A 344 -17.95 12.30 -3.74
C ASP A 344 -18.47 13.39 -2.78
N GLY A 345 -18.27 13.20 -1.47
CA GLY A 345 -18.71 14.11 -0.42
C GLY A 345 -20.22 14.04 -0.12
N HIS A 346 -20.96 13.13 -0.77
CA HIS A 346 -22.43 13.10 -0.68
C HIS A 346 -23.00 11.68 -0.48
N VAL A 347 -22.70 10.76 -1.40
CA VAL A 347 -23.06 9.34 -1.25
C VAL A 347 -22.05 8.63 -0.36
N LEU A 348 -20.76 8.98 -0.47
CA LEU A 348 -19.67 8.51 0.39
C LEU A 348 -18.77 9.68 0.82
N PRO A 349 -18.16 9.62 2.03
CA PRO A 349 -17.15 10.60 2.43
C PRO A 349 -15.98 10.68 1.45
N ASP A 350 -15.47 11.89 1.23
CA ASP A 350 -14.34 12.22 0.35
C ASP A 350 -13.03 12.52 1.11
N ASP A 351 -13.11 12.71 2.42
CA ASP A 351 -12.03 13.28 3.24
C ASP A 351 -11.22 12.27 4.09
N LEU A 352 -11.69 11.02 4.24
CA LEU A 352 -11.04 9.96 5.05
C LEU A 352 -11.27 8.56 4.47
N GLN A 353 -10.37 7.62 4.76
CA GLN A 353 -10.52 6.20 4.41
C GLN A 353 -11.25 5.39 5.49
N ALA A 354 -11.66 4.16 5.13
CA ALA A 354 -12.49 3.26 5.94
C ALA A 354 -12.12 3.16 7.44
N ALA A 355 -10.86 2.85 7.73
CA ALA A 355 -10.39 2.66 9.10
C ALA A 355 -10.41 3.97 9.91
N GLU A 356 -10.21 5.11 9.24
CA GLU A 356 -10.20 6.45 9.83
C GLU A 356 -11.63 6.93 10.11
N LEU A 357 -12.57 6.66 9.18
CA LEU A 357 -14.01 6.88 9.37
C LEU A 357 -14.53 6.08 10.57
N PHE A 358 -14.15 4.80 10.68
CA PHE A 358 -14.49 3.97 11.85
C PHE A 358 -13.83 4.46 13.15
N ALA A 359 -12.57 4.88 13.12
CA ALA A 359 -11.89 5.45 14.29
C ALA A 359 -12.48 6.80 14.74
N ALA A 360 -12.96 7.62 13.80
CA ALA A 360 -13.56 8.92 14.04
C ALA A 360 -15.05 8.88 14.42
N GLY A 361 -15.70 7.70 14.42
CA GLY A 361 -17.14 7.57 14.67
C GLY A 361 -18.03 8.02 13.51
N ARG A 362 -17.48 8.21 12.30
CA ARG A 362 -18.19 8.72 11.12
C ARG A 362 -18.76 7.58 10.28
N TYR A 363 -19.67 6.81 10.88
CA TYR A 363 -20.32 5.65 10.25
C TYR A 363 -21.67 5.33 10.93
N ASN A 364 -22.48 4.52 10.26
CA ASN A 364 -23.75 3.99 10.75
C ASN A 364 -23.50 2.90 11.80
N VAL A 365 -23.68 3.24 13.08
CA VAL A 365 -23.39 2.36 14.23
C VAL A 365 -24.35 1.17 14.28
N THR A 366 -23.86 -0.02 13.89
CA THR A 366 -24.61 -1.28 13.84
C THR A 366 -23.71 -2.46 14.21
N PRO A 367 -24.21 -3.55 14.83
CA PRO A 367 -23.45 -4.79 14.96
C PRO A 367 -22.92 -5.28 13.60
N ALA A 368 -21.71 -5.83 13.59
CA ALA A 368 -20.98 -6.17 12.37
C ALA A 368 -20.26 -7.52 12.47
N ILE A 369 -20.34 -8.32 11.40
CA ILE A 369 -19.47 -9.48 11.15
C ILE A 369 -18.54 -9.14 9.98
N PHE A 370 -17.23 -9.39 10.16
CA PHE A 370 -16.24 -9.37 9.08
C PHE A 370 -15.62 -10.77 8.90
N GLY A 371 -15.30 -11.18 7.68
CA GLY A 371 -14.60 -12.45 7.48
C GLY A 371 -13.85 -12.56 6.17
N THR A 372 -13.02 -13.59 6.08
CA THR A 372 -12.36 -14.05 4.86
C THR A 372 -12.40 -15.56 4.77
N ASN A 373 -12.08 -16.09 3.60
CA ASN A 373 -11.70 -17.49 3.47
C ASN A 373 -10.19 -17.64 3.73
N ARG A 374 -9.69 -18.86 3.88
CA ARG A 374 -8.28 -19.12 4.26
C ARG A 374 -7.31 -19.03 3.08
N ASP A 375 -7.77 -19.31 1.86
CA ASP A 375 -7.00 -19.35 0.62
C ASP A 375 -7.55 -18.38 -0.45
N GLU A 376 -8.10 -17.21 -0.06
CA GLU A 376 -8.72 -16.19 -0.94
C GLU A 376 -8.15 -16.15 -2.37
N VAL A 377 -6.84 -15.95 -2.49
CA VAL A 377 -6.17 -15.67 -3.77
C VAL A 377 -6.04 -16.91 -4.67
N LYS A 378 -6.28 -18.12 -4.16
CA LYS A 378 -6.23 -19.36 -4.95
C LYS A 378 -7.30 -19.45 -6.03
N LEU A 379 -8.48 -18.82 -5.88
CA LEU A 379 -9.47 -18.78 -6.97
C LEU A 379 -8.87 -18.14 -8.23
N PHE A 380 -8.28 -16.95 -8.06
CA PHE A 380 -7.68 -16.18 -9.14
C PHE A 380 -6.39 -16.82 -9.67
N ALA A 381 -5.54 -17.34 -8.77
CA ALA A 381 -4.30 -17.99 -9.13
C ALA A 381 -4.51 -19.32 -9.88
N ALA A 382 -5.56 -20.08 -9.58
CA ALA A 382 -5.92 -21.28 -10.33
C ALA A 382 -6.18 -20.96 -11.82
N PHE A 383 -6.77 -19.80 -12.09
CA PHE A 383 -7.02 -19.26 -13.43
C PHE A 383 -5.97 -18.23 -13.89
N SER A 384 -4.74 -18.22 -13.34
CA SER A 384 -3.60 -17.46 -13.89
C SER A 384 -2.80 -18.31 -14.90
N PRO A 385 -2.51 -17.81 -16.12
CA PRO A 385 -1.70 -18.56 -17.09
C PRO A 385 -0.20 -18.53 -16.78
N GLU A 386 0.24 -17.79 -15.77
CA GLU A 386 1.59 -17.83 -15.18
C GLU A 386 1.71 -19.00 -14.18
N ALA A 387 0.67 -19.21 -13.36
CA ALA A 387 0.65 -20.16 -12.25
C ALA A 387 0.27 -21.60 -12.65
N THR A 388 -0.67 -21.78 -13.58
CA THR A 388 -1.19 -23.09 -13.97
C THR A 388 -1.01 -23.42 -15.45
N ASP A 389 -0.87 -24.72 -15.75
CA ASP A 389 -1.06 -25.24 -17.10
C ASP A 389 -2.54 -25.56 -17.31
N ARG A 390 -3.06 -25.23 -18.49
CA ARG A 390 -4.48 -25.33 -18.83
C ARG A 390 -4.75 -26.23 -20.03
N LEU A 391 -5.78 -27.05 -19.91
CA LEU A 391 -6.36 -27.83 -21.00
C LEU A 391 -7.30 -26.92 -21.81
N PHE A 392 -7.18 -26.96 -23.14
CA PHE A 392 -7.90 -26.10 -24.08
C PHE A 392 -7.78 -24.58 -23.79
N GLY A 393 -6.74 -24.15 -23.08
CA GLY A 393 -6.52 -22.76 -22.68
C GLY A 393 -7.39 -22.24 -21.52
N ILE A 394 -8.34 -23.05 -21.04
CA ILE A 394 -9.36 -22.63 -20.06
C ILE A 394 -9.24 -23.39 -18.74
N LEU A 395 -9.22 -24.73 -18.77
CA LEU A 395 -9.35 -25.56 -17.57
C LEU A 395 -7.97 -25.86 -16.94
N PRO A 396 -7.65 -25.38 -15.72
CA PRO A 396 -6.39 -25.68 -15.07
C PRO A 396 -6.29 -27.18 -14.73
N TYR A 397 -5.16 -27.82 -15.06
CA TYR A 397 -4.92 -29.24 -14.79
C TYR A 397 -3.59 -29.53 -14.10
N ARG A 398 -2.70 -28.54 -13.95
CA ARG A 398 -1.43 -28.66 -13.21
C ARG A 398 -0.98 -27.31 -12.67
N VAL A 399 -0.65 -27.25 -11.38
CA VAL A 399 0.11 -26.11 -10.81
C VAL A 399 1.58 -26.26 -11.23
N ARG A 400 2.20 -25.21 -11.78
CA ARG A 400 3.55 -25.30 -12.37
C ARG A 400 4.66 -25.46 -11.34
N ASP A 401 4.65 -24.59 -10.34
CA ASP A 401 5.56 -24.58 -9.20
C ASP A 401 4.70 -24.55 -7.92
N PRO A 402 4.43 -25.73 -7.30
CA PRO A 402 3.52 -25.81 -6.18
C PRO A 402 4.03 -25.15 -4.89
N GLU A 403 5.35 -25.06 -4.68
CA GLU A 403 5.90 -24.36 -3.51
C GLU A 403 5.78 -22.84 -3.65
N ARG A 404 6.01 -22.32 -4.86
CA ARG A 404 5.70 -20.93 -5.19
C ARG A 404 4.21 -20.64 -5.08
N TYR A 405 3.35 -21.52 -5.59
CA TYR A 405 1.90 -21.33 -5.58
C TYR A 405 1.35 -21.12 -4.17
N ASP A 406 1.64 -22.05 -3.25
CA ASP A 406 1.15 -21.94 -1.86
C ASP A 406 1.76 -20.74 -1.11
N ARG A 407 3.02 -20.38 -1.40
CA ARG A 407 3.67 -19.22 -0.81
C ARG A 407 3.05 -17.90 -1.28
N ASP A 408 2.95 -17.72 -2.61
CA ASP A 408 2.52 -16.47 -3.22
C ASP A 408 1.00 -16.27 -2.99
N THR A 409 0.19 -17.32 -3.05
CA THR A 409 -1.26 -17.26 -2.70
C THR A 409 -1.49 -17.12 -1.20
N GLY A 410 -0.74 -17.83 -0.36
CA GLY A 410 -0.87 -17.75 1.10
C GLY A 410 -0.53 -16.36 1.65
N TYR A 411 0.60 -15.77 1.24
CA TYR A 411 0.97 -14.40 1.61
C TYR A 411 -0.08 -13.38 1.18
N SER A 412 -0.58 -13.50 -0.06
CA SER A 412 -1.60 -12.59 -0.60
C SER A 412 -2.96 -12.76 0.09
N SER A 413 -3.29 -13.96 0.59
CA SER A 413 -4.53 -14.22 1.34
C SER A 413 -4.44 -13.72 2.80
N ASP A 414 -3.25 -13.81 3.42
CA ASP A 414 -2.97 -13.14 4.71
C ASP A 414 -3.14 -11.61 4.58
N ALA A 415 -2.64 -11.01 3.48
CA ALA A 415 -2.81 -9.59 3.19
C ALA A 415 -4.29 -9.21 2.93
N TRP A 416 -5.04 -10.06 2.20
CA TRP A 416 -6.48 -9.88 1.99
C TRP A 416 -7.23 -9.85 3.32
N LYS A 417 -6.93 -10.78 4.24
CA LYS A 417 -7.50 -10.80 5.60
C LYS A 417 -7.18 -9.53 6.39
N VAL A 418 -5.94 -9.02 6.32
CA VAL A 418 -5.59 -7.76 7.00
C VAL A 418 -6.44 -6.59 6.48
N GLY A 419 -6.73 -6.54 5.17
CA GLY A 419 -7.61 -5.53 4.56
C GLY A 419 -9.10 -5.71 4.89
N ALA A 420 -9.61 -6.94 4.80
CA ALA A 420 -11.03 -7.28 4.91
C ALA A 420 -11.52 -7.52 6.36
N VAL A 421 -10.61 -7.70 7.33
CA VAL A 421 -10.95 -7.94 8.74
C VAL A 421 -10.15 -7.04 9.66
N ASP A 422 -8.82 -7.21 9.78
CA ASP A 422 -8.07 -6.63 10.91
C ASP A 422 -8.08 -5.09 10.89
N ARG A 423 -7.88 -4.46 9.71
CA ARG A 423 -7.91 -2.99 9.56
C ARG A 423 -9.28 -2.36 9.84
N LEU A 424 -10.36 -3.14 9.81
CA LEU A 424 -11.74 -2.68 9.99
C LEU A 424 -12.25 -2.99 11.40
N ALA A 425 -12.07 -4.23 11.84
CA ALA A 425 -12.52 -4.71 13.14
C ALA A 425 -11.81 -4.02 14.31
N ILE A 426 -10.52 -3.68 14.18
CA ILE A 426 -9.75 -3.01 15.24
C ILE A 426 -10.32 -1.62 15.59
N PRO A 427 -10.45 -0.65 14.65
CA PRO A 427 -11.03 0.66 14.96
C PRO A 427 -12.53 0.55 15.29
N LEU A 428 -13.29 -0.28 14.57
CA LEU A 428 -14.73 -0.42 14.84
C LEU A 428 -14.99 -0.96 16.26
N ARG A 429 -14.22 -1.96 16.73
CA ARG A 429 -14.31 -2.47 18.11
C ARG A 429 -13.95 -1.42 19.15
N ALA A 430 -13.01 -0.53 18.84
CA ALA A 430 -12.65 0.58 19.72
C ALA A 430 -13.76 1.63 19.80
N ALA A 431 -14.47 1.89 18.70
CA ALA A 431 -15.53 2.90 18.60
C ALA A 431 -16.89 2.45 19.16
N GLN A 432 -17.41 1.27 18.80
CA GLN A 432 -18.76 0.80 19.21
C GLN A 432 -18.78 -0.35 20.24
N GLY A 433 -17.64 -0.88 20.65
CA GLY A 433 -17.59 -1.92 21.68
C GLY A 433 -17.94 -3.34 21.17
N PRO A 434 -18.48 -4.24 22.03
CA PRO A 434 -18.49 -5.69 21.83
C PRO A 434 -19.56 -6.20 20.84
N THR A 435 -19.85 -5.43 19.79
CA THR A 435 -20.82 -5.75 18.73
C THR A 435 -20.14 -6.05 17.38
N VAL A 436 -18.82 -6.21 17.39
CA VAL A 436 -17.99 -6.56 16.23
C VAL A 436 -17.50 -7.99 16.39
N PHE A 437 -17.75 -8.82 15.39
CA PHE A 437 -17.38 -10.24 15.36
C PHE A 437 -16.57 -10.52 14.09
N ALA A 438 -15.77 -11.59 14.10
CA ALA A 438 -15.09 -12.02 12.88
C ALA A 438 -14.95 -13.53 12.74
N TYR A 439 -14.85 -14.00 11.49
CA TYR A 439 -14.59 -15.41 11.16
C TYR A 439 -13.43 -15.56 10.15
N ARG A 440 -12.96 -16.80 10.00
CA ARG A 440 -12.29 -17.26 8.78
C ARG A 440 -12.82 -18.64 8.37
N PHE A 441 -13.14 -18.82 7.10
CA PHE A 441 -13.60 -20.09 6.55
C PHE A 441 -12.37 -20.90 6.08
N ASP A 442 -12.16 -22.06 6.70
CA ASP A 442 -10.94 -22.86 6.56
C ASP A 442 -11.17 -24.15 5.73
N TRP A 443 -12.43 -24.51 5.47
CA TRP A 443 -12.82 -25.74 4.77
C TRP A 443 -12.21 -25.83 3.37
N ASP A 444 -11.26 -26.74 3.21
CA ASP A 444 -10.51 -26.99 1.98
C ASP A 444 -10.62 -28.44 1.50
N ALA A 445 -11.44 -29.25 2.17
CA ALA A 445 -11.59 -30.68 1.96
C ALA A 445 -12.19 -30.95 0.57
N MET A 446 -11.31 -30.91 -0.44
CA MET A 446 -11.57 -31.14 -1.85
C MET A 446 -10.79 -32.36 -2.35
N ARG A 447 -11.42 -33.14 -3.23
CA ARG A 447 -10.95 -34.40 -3.77
C ARG A 447 -10.06 -34.15 -4.98
N SER A 448 -8.92 -34.82 -5.03
CA SER A 448 -8.08 -34.82 -6.23
C SER A 448 -8.76 -35.55 -7.41
N VAL A 449 -8.91 -34.89 -8.55
CA VAL A 449 -9.50 -35.45 -9.78
C VAL A 449 -8.37 -36.02 -10.65
N GLY A 450 -8.10 -37.32 -10.49
CA GLY A 450 -6.96 -37.98 -11.15
C GLY A 450 -5.63 -37.47 -10.57
N THR A 451 -4.88 -36.69 -11.34
CA THR A 451 -3.66 -36.01 -10.88
C THR A 451 -3.88 -34.56 -10.46
N LEU A 452 -5.10 -34.03 -10.59
CA LEU A 452 -5.43 -32.64 -10.26
C LEU A 452 -5.81 -32.53 -8.78
N ASP A 453 -4.91 -32.01 -7.96
CA ASP A 453 -5.14 -31.76 -6.52
C ASP A 453 -5.99 -30.49 -6.33
N LEU A 454 -7.31 -30.66 -6.12
CA LEU A 454 -8.24 -29.54 -5.93
C LEU A 454 -8.07 -28.84 -4.58
N ALA A 455 -7.73 -29.57 -3.52
CA ALA A 455 -7.48 -28.97 -2.19
C ALA A 455 -6.25 -28.06 -2.22
N ARG A 456 -5.21 -28.44 -2.98
CA ARG A 456 -4.06 -27.55 -3.20
C ARG A 456 -4.35 -26.42 -4.19
N LEU A 457 -5.06 -26.70 -5.29
CA LEU A 457 -5.36 -25.73 -6.34
C LEU A 457 -6.27 -24.59 -5.86
N PHE A 458 -7.39 -24.93 -5.21
CA PHE A 458 -8.38 -23.96 -4.71
C PHE A 458 -8.29 -23.81 -3.19
N GLY A 459 -8.27 -24.91 -2.45
CA GLY A 459 -8.37 -24.88 -0.99
C GLY A 459 -9.67 -24.19 -0.54
N ALA A 460 -9.62 -23.44 0.57
CA ALA A 460 -10.72 -22.56 0.98
C ALA A 460 -10.63 -21.21 0.22
N ALA A 461 -10.84 -21.27 -1.10
CA ALA A 461 -10.78 -20.13 -2.00
C ALA A 461 -11.91 -19.08 -1.77
N HIS A 462 -11.76 -17.90 -2.38
CA HIS A 462 -12.76 -16.84 -2.44
C HIS A 462 -14.18 -17.35 -2.82
N ALA A 463 -15.22 -16.76 -2.24
CA ALA A 463 -16.65 -17.09 -2.45
C ALA A 463 -17.12 -18.54 -2.14
N LEU A 464 -16.25 -19.46 -1.70
CA LEU A 464 -16.63 -20.86 -1.44
C LEU A 464 -17.50 -21.08 -0.19
N GLU A 465 -17.62 -20.07 0.67
CA GLU A 465 -18.41 -20.11 1.89
C GLU A 465 -19.89 -19.74 1.63
N ILE A 466 -20.21 -19.07 0.50
CA ILE A 466 -21.57 -18.68 0.15
C ILE A 466 -22.54 -19.88 0.05
N PRO A 467 -22.19 -21.02 -0.61
CA PRO A 467 -23.03 -22.23 -0.59
C PRO A 467 -23.34 -22.75 0.82
N PHE A 468 -22.46 -22.52 1.79
CA PHE A 468 -22.66 -22.93 3.18
C PHE A 468 -23.60 -21.96 3.93
N VAL A 469 -23.54 -20.65 3.62
CA VAL A 469 -24.43 -19.60 4.16
C VAL A 469 -25.85 -19.69 3.59
N PHE A 470 -26.02 -20.10 2.32
CA PHE A 470 -27.34 -20.28 1.69
C PHE A 470 -27.88 -21.72 1.77
N GLY A 471 -27.05 -22.70 2.14
CA GLY A 471 -27.37 -24.13 2.11
C GLY A 471 -27.47 -24.71 0.69
N THR A 472 -27.04 -23.97 -0.33
CA THR A 472 -27.10 -24.31 -1.77
C THR A 472 -25.97 -25.25 -2.21
N LEU A 473 -25.56 -26.17 -1.33
CA LEU A 473 -24.45 -27.11 -1.55
C LEU A 473 -24.63 -28.00 -2.80
N ASP A 474 -25.89 -28.23 -3.24
CA ASP A 474 -26.17 -28.95 -4.48
C ASP A 474 -25.71 -28.21 -5.76
N PHE A 475 -25.37 -26.92 -5.67
CA PHE A 475 -24.64 -26.20 -6.72
C PHE A 475 -23.20 -26.70 -6.88
N LEU A 476 -22.50 -26.93 -5.76
CA LEU A 476 -21.12 -27.47 -5.78
C LEU A 476 -21.10 -28.93 -6.29
N ASP A 477 -22.12 -29.71 -5.95
CA ASP A 477 -22.32 -31.09 -6.45
C ASP A 477 -22.44 -31.11 -7.99
N ARG A 478 -23.21 -30.17 -8.58
CA ARG A 478 -23.40 -30.03 -10.04
C ARG A 478 -22.14 -29.59 -10.79
N LEU A 479 -21.25 -28.84 -10.14
CA LEU A 479 -19.97 -28.43 -10.74
C LEU A 479 -18.93 -29.57 -10.79
N GLY A 480 -19.26 -30.77 -10.31
CA GLY A 480 -18.36 -31.92 -10.31
C GLY A 480 -17.23 -31.85 -9.28
N ILE A 481 -17.17 -30.77 -8.49
CA ILE A 481 -16.20 -30.57 -7.42
C ILE A 481 -16.40 -31.63 -6.31
N VAL A 482 -17.64 -32.05 -6.05
CA VAL A 482 -18.00 -32.73 -4.79
C VAL A 482 -18.35 -34.25 -4.92
N ALA A 483 -17.74 -34.96 -5.87
CA ALA A 483 -18.21 -36.31 -6.27
C ALA A 483 -17.81 -37.56 -5.42
N ASP A 484 -17.02 -37.48 -4.34
CA ASP A 484 -16.90 -38.52 -3.28
C ASP A 484 -16.30 -37.92 -2.00
N TYR A 485 -17.09 -37.78 -0.93
CA TYR A 485 -16.71 -37.11 0.34
C TYR A 485 -17.49 -37.66 1.54
N ASP A 486 -17.05 -37.30 2.75
CA ASP A 486 -17.89 -37.35 3.96
C ASP A 486 -18.88 -36.16 3.97
N VAL A 487 -19.87 -36.24 3.08
CA VAL A 487 -20.97 -35.25 2.90
C VAL A 487 -21.60 -34.82 4.24
N PRO A 488 -21.85 -35.70 5.23
CA PRO A 488 -22.28 -35.30 6.57
C PRO A 488 -21.50 -34.15 7.23
N GLU A 489 -20.16 -34.08 7.12
CA GLU A 489 -19.39 -33.00 7.77
C GLU A 489 -19.58 -31.65 7.06
N ARG A 490 -19.62 -31.66 5.72
CA ARG A 490 -19.89 -30.48 4.88
C ARG A 490 -21.29 -29.91 5.17
N ASP A 491 -22.29 -30.79 5.16
CA ASP A 491 -23.69 -30.42 5.37
C ASP A 491 -23.89 -29.92 6.81
N ALA A 492 -23.24 -30.53 7.81
CA ALA A 492 -23.24 -30.05 9.18
C ALA A 492 -22.62 -28.65 9.32
N LEU A 493 -21.47 -28.38 8.67
CA LEU A 493 -20.85 -27.05 8.68
C LEU A 493 -21.78 -25.97 8.09
N SER A 494 -22.51 -26.29 7.01
CA SER A 494 -23.52 -25.37 6.46
C SER A 494 -24.67 -25.10 7.43
N GLN A 495 -25.19 -26.13 8.12
CA GLN A 495 -26.23 -25.93 9.15
C GLN A 495 -25.71 -25.06 10.30
N THR A 496 -24.46 -25.22 10.72
CA THR A 496 -23.81 -24.35 11.71
C THR A 496 -23.68 -22.91 11.22
N MET A 497 -23.25 -22.69 9.96
CA MET A 497 -23.10 -21.35 9.38
C MET A 497 -24.45 -20.64 9.21
N MET A 498 -25.45 -21.28 8.61
CA MET A 498 -26.82 -20.74 8.52
C MET A 498 -27.36 -20.37 9.92
N SER A 499 -27.11 -21.22 10.93
CA SER A 499 -27.55 -21.00 12.31
C SER A 499 -26.89 -19.78 12.97
N TYR A 500 -25.61 -19.49 12.70
CA TYR A 500 -24.95 -18.27 13.18
C TYR A 500 -25.42 -17.02 12.44
N TRP A 501 -25.49 -17.05 11.11
CA TRP A 501 -25.89 -15.92 10.27
C TRP A 501 -27.33 -15.47 10.60
N ALA A 502 -28.23 -16.43 10.78
CA ALA A 502 -29.61 -16.15 11.17
C ALA A 502 -29.73 -15.70 12.65
N GLU A 503 -28.96 -16.25 13.59
CA GLU A 503 -28.98 -15.78 14.99
C GLU A 503 -28.50 -14.34 15.10
N PHE A 504 -27.40 -14.00 14.40
CA PHE A 504 -26.96 -12.62 14.29
C PHE A 504 -28.04 -11.71 13.69
N ALA A 505 -28.77 -12.15 12.65
CA ALA A 505 -29.90 -11.38 12.12
C ALA A 505 -31.04 -11.20 13.15
N TRP A 506 -31.33 -12.23 13.96
CA TRP A 506 -32.31 -12.15 15.04
C TRP A 506 -31.92 -11.20 16.18
N THR A 507 -30.65 -11.20 16.63
CA THR A 507 -30.25 -10.55 17.90
C THR A 507 -29.19 -9.44 17.75
N GLY A 508 -28.28 -9.56 16.80
CA GLY A 508 -27.05 -8.75 16.68
C GLY A 508 -25.81 -9.41 17.30
N ASP A 509 -25.92 -10.65 17.76
CA ASP A 509 -24.85 -11.47 18.33
C ASP A 509 -25.01 -12.91 17.82
N PRO A 510 -24.04 -13.50 17.09
CA PRO A 510 -24.13 -14.89 16.62
C PRO A 510 -24.16 -15.92 17.77
N GLY A 511 -23.67 -15.56 18.97
CA GLY A 511 -23.76 -16.33 20.20
C GLY A 511 -23.38 -17.81 20.03
N ARG A 512 -24.39 -18.69 20.13
CA ARG A 512 -24.26 -20.14 19.92
C ARG A 512 -25.21 -20.67 18.82
N GLY A 513 -25.54 -19.81 17.86
CA GLY A 513 -26.51 -20.06 16.78
C GLY A 513 -27.97 -20.18 17.26
N ARG A 514 -28.91 -20.25 16.31
CA ARG A 514 -30.38 -20.27 16.55
C ARG A 514 -30.84 -21.34 17.56
N ASN A 515 -30.13 -22.48 17.60
CA ASN A 515 -30.43 -23.60 18.49
C ASN A 515 -29.68 -23.55 19.83
N GLY A 516 -28.70 -22.66 19.99
CA GLY A 516 -27.86 -22.57 21.20
C GLY A 516 -26.88 -23.73 21.39
N GLU A 517 -26.73 -24.62 20.40
CA GLU A 517 -25.92 -25.84 20.49
C GLU A 517 -24.49 -25.63 19.96
N GLN A 518 -24.26 -24.61 19.12
CA GLN A 518 -22.97 -24.37 18.47
C GLN A 518 -21.87 -23.94 19.45
N VAL A 519 -20.65 -23.74 18.97
CA VAL A 519 -19.57 -23.10 19.74
C VAL A 519 -19.92 -21.63 19.99
N GLU A 520 -19.48 -21.08 21.12
CA GLU A 520 -19.67 -19.67 21.46
C GLU A 520 -18.76 -18.77 20.62
N TRP A 521 -19.36 -18.02 19.69
CA TRP A 521 -18.68 -17.05 18.83
C TRP A 521 -18.58 -15.70 19.57
N SER A 522 -17.56 -15.58 20.42
CA SER A 522 -17.31 -14.32 21.15
C SER A 522 -16.92 -13.17 20.22
N ALA A 523 -17.36 -11.96 20.55
CA ALA A 523 -16.96 -10.72 19.86
C ALA A 523 -15.43 -10.55 19.78
N TRP A 524 -14.97 -9.85 18.74
CA TRP A 524 -13.58 -9.52 18.48
C TRP A 524 -12.93 -8.81 19.69
N GLU A 525 -11.66 -9.09 19.97
CA GLU A 525 -10.91 -8.47 21.07
C GLU A 525 -9.59 -7.84 20.60
N ASN A 526 -9.43 -6.54 20.88
CA ASN A 526 -8.19 -5.80 20.63
C ASN A 526 -7.15 -6.15 21.69
N GLY A 527 -6.12 -6.93 21.31
CA GLY A 527 -5.01 -7.32 22.18
C GLY A 527 -4.23 -8.51 21.67
N ALA A 528 -2.93 -8.60 21.97
CA ALA A 528 -2.09 -9.73 21.55
C ALA A 528 -2.52 -11.03 22.27
N GLY A 529 -2.79 -12.10 21.52
CA GLY A 529 -3.21 -13.39 22.07
C GLY A 529 -4.69 -13.50 22.48
N ALA A 530 -5.48 -12.43 22.30
CA ALA A 530 -6.93 -12.47 22.50
C ALA A 530 -7.64 -13.38 21.47
N ARG A 531 -8.85 -13.86 21.77
CA ARG A 531 -9.64 -14.66 20.81
C ARG A 531 -10.36 -13.71 19.86
N ARG A 532 -10.06 -13.78 18.57
CA ARG A 532 -10.50 -12.77 17.59
C ARG A 532 -11.41 -13.31 16.49
N LEU A 533 -11.24 -14.58 16.14
CA LEU A 533 -11.83 -15.17 14.93
C LEU A 533 -12.49 -16.50 15.29
N LEU A 534 -13.72 -16.72 14.82
CA LEU A 534 -14.27 -18.07 14.71
C LEU A 534 -13.69 -18.72 13.43
N LEU A 535 -12.99 -19.84 13.55
CA LEU A 535 -12.64 -20.63 12.38
C LEU A 535 -13.80 -21.58 12.07
N LEU A 536 -14.20 -21.62 10.80
CA LEU A 536 -15.32 -22.41 10.28
C LEU A 536 -14.77 -23.52 9.39
N ASP A 537 -14.85 -24.76 9.88
CA ASP A 537 -14.19 -25.93 9.28
C ASP A 537 -14.92 -27.24 9.59
N ALA A 538 -14.60 -28.30 8.84
CA ALA A 538 -15.14 -29.65 9.04
C ALA A 538 -14.64 -30.27 10.35
N SER A 539 -15.45 -31.14 10.97
CA SER A 539 -15.10 -31.76 12.26
C SER A 539 -13.86 -32.66 12.19
N SER A 540 -13.53 -33.20 11.02
CA SER A 540 -12.29 -33.96 10.79
C SER A 540 -11.02 -33.10 10.79
N ASP A 541 -11.06 -31.83 10.36
CA ASP A 541 -9.91 -30.89 10.40
C ASP A 541 -10.02 -29.85 11.54
N GLY A 542 -10.34 -30.36 12.73
CA GLY A 542 -10.36 -29.57 13.96
C GLY A 542 -11.59 -28.69 14.17
N GLY A 543 -12.49 -28.61 13.19
CA GLY A 543 -13.86 -28.10 13.34
C GLY A 543 -14.03 -26.62 13.68
N VAL A 544 -15.30 -26.25 13.85
CA VAL A 544 -15.72 -24.89 14.25
C VAL A 544 -15.18 -24.53 15.64
N ARG A 545 -14.38 -23.46 15.75
CA ARG A 545 -13.68 -23.09 16.99
C ARG A 545 -13.22 -21.62 17.04
N MET A 546 -13.34 -20.98 18.20
CA MET A 546 -12.71 -19.67 18.43
C MET A 546 -11.18 -19.81 18.49
N SER A 547 -10.48 -18.94 17.77
CA SER A 547 -9.03 -18.89 17.70
C SER A 547 -8.45 -17.54 18.10
N SER A 548 -7.27 -17.59 18.73
CA SER A 548 -6.38 -16.44 18.93
C SER A 548 -5.36 -16.27 17.80
N SER A 549 -5.43 -17.09 16.75
CA SER A 549 -4.67 -16.90 15.50
C SER A 549 -5.28 -15.77 14.68
N GLY A 550 -4.94 -14.53 15.03
CA GLY A 550 -4.77 -13.51 14.00
C GLY A 550 -3.68 -13.93 13.02
N SER A 551 -3.46 -13.13 11.96
CA SER A 551 -2.28 -13.33 11.09
C SER A 551 -1.01 -13.27 11.96
N PRO A 552 0.05 -14.07 11.70
CA PRO A 552 1.19 -14.27 12.62
C PRO A 552 1.86 -13.00 13.16
N TRP A 553 1.71 -11.89 12.45
CA TRP A 553 2.11 -10.53 12.84
C TRP A 553 1.49 -10.04 14.17
N THR A 554 0.32 -10.54 14.55
CA THR A 554 -0.45 -10.06 15.72
C THR A 554 -0.03 -10.64 17.08
N THR A 555 0.97 -11.54 17.13
CA THR A 555 1.40 -12.21 18.38
C THR A 555 2.93 -12.35 18.52
N CYS A 556 3.63 -11.27 18.90
CA CYS A 556 5.05 -11.35 19.30
C CYS A 556 5.44 -10.42 20.48
N GLY A 557 4.61 -10.39 21.53
CA GLY A 557 4.89 -9.67 22.78
C GLY A 557 5.52 -10.53 23.88
N HIS A 558 6.86 -10.56 23.95
CA HIS A 558 7.68 -11.09 25.06
C HIS A 558 7.66 -12.62 25.33
N GLY A 559 8.69 -13.12 26.04
CA GLY A 559 8.71 -14.46 26.65
C GLY A 559 9.43 -15.57 25.86
N CYS A 560 10.75 -15.72 26.04
CA CYS A 560 11.55 -16.75 25.36
C CYS A 560 11.72 -18.04 26.19
N SER A 561 11.40 -19.20 25.60
CA SER A 561 12.11 -20.45 25.90
C SER A 561 12.30 -21.31 24.63
N ARG A 562 13.39 -22.06 24.59
CA ARG A 562 13.77 -23.03 23.54
C ARG A 562 13.86 -24.40 24.24
N THR A 563 13.77 -25.57 23.60
CA THR A 563 14.46 -26.00 22.36
C THR A 563 13.71 -27.09 21.57
N ARG A 564 14.08 -27.25 20.29
CA ARG A 564 13.78 -28.44 19.48
C ARG A 564 14.59 -29.65 19.97
N ALA A 565 14.08 -30.86 19.73
CA ALA A 565 14.86 -31.94 19.09
C ALA A 565 13.94 -33.01 18.48
N SER A 566 14.32 -33.50 17.31
CA SER A 566 13.71 -34.63 16.59
C SER A 566 14.15 -35.99 17.15
N GLN A 567 13.37 -37.05 16.89
CA GLN A 567 13.93 -38.28 16.30
C GLN A 567 12.84 -39.16 15.68
N ALA A 568 13.20 -39.89 14.62
CA ALA A 568 12.33 -40.84 13.92
C ALA A 568 13.07 -42.16 13.67
N SER A 569 12.42 -43.29 13.99
CA SER A 569 12.89 -44.69 13.81
C SER A 569 14.15 -45.07 14.65
N ARG A 570 14.28 -46.24 15.29
CA ARG A 570 13.93 -47.60 14.87
C ARG A 570 13.79 -48.58 16.07
N ASN A 571 12.87 -49.53 15.91
CA ASN A 571 12.90 -50.95 16.31
C ASN A 571 13.14 -51.45 17.75
N THR A 572 12.57 -52.65 17.97
CA THR A 572 12.94 -53.71 18.94
C THR A 572 12.71 -53.49 20.44
N ALA A 573 11.50 -53.89 20.87
CA ALA A 573 11.21 -54.93 21.88
C ALA A 573 11.82 -54.86 23.30
N GLY A 574 11.01 -55.15 24.33
CA GLY A 574 11.53 -55.58 25.65
C GLY A 574 10.69 -55.28 26.90
N CYS A 575 9.58 -55.99 27.07
CA CYS A 575 8.95 -56.42 28.33
C CYS A 575 9.07 -55.60 29.66
N THR A 576 7.89 -55.30 30.24
CA THR A 576 7.53 -55.42 31.69
C THR A 576 8.23 -54.56 32.76
N GLY A 577 7.44 -53.81 33.57
CA GLY A 577 7.96 -53.13 34.78
C GLY A 577 7.03 -52.13 35.49
N ARG A 578 5.89 -52.57 36.03
CA ARG A 578 5.00 -51.80 36.95
C ARG A 578 5.41 -52.06 38.42
N PRO A 579 4.89 -51.35 39.46
CA PRO A 579 4.21 -50.04 39.51
C PRO A 579 4.59 -49.15 40.75
N SER A 580 3.84 -48.06 40.96
CA SER A 580 3.52 -47.40 42.25
C SER A 580 4.63 -46.62 42.99
N GLY A 581 4.33 -45.60 43.81
CA GLY A 581 3.07 -44.90 44.12
C GLY A 581 3.41 -43.51 44.70
N SER A 582 2.54 -42.62 45.20
CA SER A 582 1.07 -42.49 45.23
C SER A 582 0.75 -41.42 46.29
N ARG A 583 -0.03 -40.38 45.96
CA ARG A 583 -0.94 -39.62 46.89
C ARG A 583 -0.28 -38.79 48.03
N THR A 584 -0.83 -37.69 48.58
CA THR A 584 -2.06 -36.88 48.31
C THR A 584 -1.98 -35.51 49.04
N SER A 585 -2.67 -34.46 48.52
CA SER A 585 -3.45 -33.36 49.17
C SER A 585 -3.04 -32.75 50.56
N TYR A 586 -3.31 -31.49 50.93
CA TYR A 586 -4.44 -30.57 50.62
C TYR A 586 -4.19 -29.12 51.16
N ARG A 587 -4.91 -28.11 50.60
CA ARG A 587 -5.41 -26.78 51.12
C ARG A 587 -4.92 -26.17 52.47
N ARG A 588 -4.96 -24.84 52.78
CA ARG A 588 -5.34 -23.54 52.12
C ARG A 588 -4.96 -22.34 53.05
N SER A 589 -5.00 -21.09 52.55
CA SER A 589 -5.21 -19.81 53.31
C SER A 589 -4.00 -19.29 54.15
N THR A 590 -3.83 -18.01 54.55
CA THR A 590 -4.73 -16.82 54.64
C THR A 590 -4.00 -15.46 54.53
N THR A 591 -4.67 -14.46 53.94
CA THR A 591 -4.64 -12.96 53.93
C THR A 591 -3.66 -12.10 54.80
N LEU A 592 -3.36 -10.87 54.31
CA LEU A 592 -3.24 -9.50 54.95
C LEU A 592 -1.92 -8.67 54.76
N TRP A 593 -2.08 -7.45 54.19
CA TRP A 593 -1.44 -6.10 54.40
C TRP A 593 0.10 -5.95 54.58
N VAL A 594 0.90 -5.07 53.93
CA VAL A 594 0.87 -3.61 53.49
C VAL A 594 1.69 -2.69 54.43
N VAL A 595 2.27 -1.57 53.90
CA VAL A 595 3.09 -0.48 54.56
C VAL A 595 4.60 -0.79 54.79
N GLU A 596 5.60 0.12 54.70
CA GLU A 596 5.94 1.25 53.77
C GLU A 596 7.39 1.81 54.05
N ALA A 597 7.91 2.66 53.16
CA ALA A 597 8.81 3.82 53.39
C ALA A 597 10.27 3.72 53.99
N ALA A 598 11.24 4.06 53.11
CA ALA A 598 12.14 5.25 53.20
C ALA A 598 13.57 5.28 53.86
N ARG A 599 14.55 5.69 53.00
CA ARG A 599 15.62 6.74 53.16
C ARG A 599 17.06 6.46 53.70
N ARG A 600 18.02 7.09 52.98
CA ARG A 600 19.39 7.62 53.37
C ARG A 600 20.53 6.57 53.58
N SER A 601 21.66 6.58 52.84
CA SER A 601 22.81 7.53 52.68
C SER A 601 23.85 7.43 53.82
N ASP A 602 25.19 7.48 53.65
CA ASP A 602 26.09 7.84 52.53
C ASP A 602 27.54 7.30 52.80
N HIS A 603 28.47 7.41 51.83
CA HIS A 603 29.97 7.41 51.96
C HIS A 603 30.66 6.07 52.39
N ARG A 604 31.94 5.71 52.11
CA ARG A 604 33.15 6.20 51.36
C ARG A 604 34.23 5.06 51.36
N GLU A 605 35.38 4.99 50.63
CA GLU A 605 35.97 5.63 49.42
C GLU A 605 37.21 4.80 48.91
N ARG A 606 37.68 5.02 47.66
CA ARG A 606 39.05 4.82 47.07
C ARG A 606 39.83 3.47 47.08
N GLY A 607 39.83 2.81 45.90
CA GLY A 607 41.02 2.40 45.10
C GLY A 607 41.95 1.26 45.58
N PRO A 608 42.97 0.84 44.77
CA PRO A 608 43.34 1.24 43.39
C PRO A 608 43.10 0.11 42.35
N ALA A 609 43.49 0.34 41.08
CA ALA A 609 43.18 -0.56 39.94
C ALA A 609 44.39 -1.31 39.34
N ARG A 610 44.12 -2.47 38.71
CA ARG A 610 44.88 -3.09 37.60
C ARG A 610 43.93 -3.98 36.77
N PRO A 611 44.28 -4.39 35.52
CA PRO A 611 43.28 -4.52 34.45
C PRO A 611 42.41 -5.78 34.51
N ARG A 612 41.18 -5.65 34.01
CA ARG A 612 40.36 -6.78 33.53
C ARG A 612 40.44 -6.86 32.00
N PRO A 613 40.41 -8.07 31.41
CA PRO A 613 40.37 -8.23 29.96
C PRO A 613 39.04 -7.74 29.38
N LEU A 614 39.07 -7.26 28.13
CA LEU A 614 37.87 -6.95 27.36
C LEU A 614 37.01 -8.22 27.18
N PRO A 615 35.69 -8.16 27.42
CA PRO A 615 34.83 -9.33 27.29
C PRO A 615 34.58 -9.66 25.82
N SER A 616 35.22 -10.73 25.34
CA SER A 616 34.97 -11.28 24.01
C SER A 616 33.56 -11.87 23.90
N ARG A 617 32.58 -11.05 23.50
CA ARG A 617 31.23 -11.50 23.12
C ARG A 617 30.83 -10.98 21.74
N LEU A 618 31.34 -11.68 20.73
CA LEU A 618 30.68 -11.80 19.44
C LEU A 618 29.41 -12.67 19.61
N GLU A 619 28.35 -12.09 20.19
CA GLU A 619 27.03 -12.73 20.17
C GLU A 619 26.44 -12.60 18.76
N GLY A 620 26.69 -13.63 17.93
CA GLY A 620 26.25 -13.68 16.54
C GLY A 620 24.74 -13.43 16.41
N VAL A 621 24.39 -12.32 15.75
CA VAL A 621 23.01 -11.87 15.58
C VAL A 621 22.23 -12.91 14.77
N ARG A 622 21.33 -13.62 15.45
CA ARG A 622 20.34 -14.47 14.77
C ARG A 622 19.46 -13.59 13.90
N ARG A 623 19.44 -13.83 12.57
CA ARG A 623 18.53 -13.20 11.62
C ARG A 623 17.11 -13.14 12.23
N ARG A 624 16.62 -11.93 12.52
CA ARG A 624 15.23 -11.72 12.95
C ARG A 624 14.35 -11.98 11.73
N ARG A 625 13.35 -12.85 11.85
CA ARG A 625 12.25 -12.98 10.89
C ARG A 625 11.16 -11.99 11.28
N GLY A 626 10.43 -11.48 10.29
CA GLY A 626 9.25 -10.66 10.50
C GLY A 626 9.59 -9.26 11.01
N GLN A 627 9.89 -8.36 10.08
CA GLN A 627 9.59 -6.95 10.27
C GLN A 627 8.77 -6.54 9.05
N GLU A 628 7.50 -6.21 9.26
CA GLU A 628 6.67 -5.55 8.26
C GLU A 628 7.30 -4.20 7.89
N VAL A 629 7.11 -3.83 6.63
CA VAL A 629 7.41 -2.49 6.14
C VAL A 629 6.06 -1.79 6.03
N ASP A 630 5.63 -1.16 7.11
CA ASP A 630 4.46 -0.29 7.08
C ASP A 630 4.73 0.89 6.12
N MET A 631 3.77 1.15 5.23
CA MET A 631 3.72 2.36 4.43
C MET A 631 3.51 3.55 5.37
N LEU A 632 4.06 4.73 5.06
CA LEU A 632 3.88 5.89 5.94
C LEU A 632 2.42 6.37 5.87
N THR A 633 1.84 6.66 7.03
CA THR A 633 0.57 7.40 7.07
C THR A 633 0.76 8.82 6.51
N ALA A 634 -0.32 9.48 6.08
CA ALA A 634 -0.25 10.87 5.63
C ALA A 634 0.39 11.81 6.69
N GLN A 635 0.10 11.55 7.98
CA GLN A 635 0.73 12.28 9.09
C GLN A 635 2.24 11.99 9.21
N GLU A 636 2.70 10.77 8.93
CA GLU A 636 4.13 10.44 8.97
C GLU A 636 4.88 10.94 7.74
N ASN A 637 4.27 10.93 6.55
CA ASN A 637 4.86 11.57 5.37
C ASN A 637 4.99 13.08 5.59
N ALA A 638 3.96 13.76 6.11
CA ALA A 638 4.04 15.17 6.51
C ALA A 638 5.11 15.40 7.61
N ARG A 639 5.18 14.53 8.63
CA ARG A 639 6.21 14.61 9.69
C ARG A 639 7.63 14.38 9.17
N LEU A 640 7.81 13.62 8.08
CA LEU A 640 9.11 13.41 7.43
C LEU A 640 9.52 14.60 6.56
N THR A 641 8.56 15.18 5.84
CA THR A 641 8.80 16.16 4.78
C THR A 641 8.81 17.61 5.26
N GLN A 642 8.05 17.96 6.31
CA GLN A 642 7.93 19.33 6.80
C GLN A 642 9.10 19.75 7.70
N THR A 643 9.84 20.77 7.27
CA THR A 643 11.12 21.24 7.85
C THR A 643 11.10 22.69 8.34
N GLY A 644 9.99 23.40 8.10
CA GLY A 644 9.77 24.78 8.57
C GLY A 644 9.90 24.99 10.09
N PRO A 645 9.97 26.25 10.57
CA PRO A 645 9.99 26.55 12.01
C PRO A 645 8.78 25.96 12.75
N GLY A 646 9.02 25.30 13.89
CA GLY A 646 7.97 24.69 14.71
C GLY A 646 7.37 23.38 14.14
N THR A 647 8.00 22.79 13.11
CA THR A 647 7.65 21.45 12.60
C THR A 647 8.54 20.38 13.26
N PRO A 648 8.06 19.13 13.48
CA PRO A 648 8.85 18.14 14.19
C PRO A 648 10.16 17.72 13.51
N MET A 649 10.24 17.74 12.18
CA MET A 649 11.53 17.52 11.49
C MET A 649 12.34 18.82 11.39
N GLY A 650 11.69 19.99 11.33
CA GLY A 650 12.35 21.28 11.52
C GLY A 650 13.13 21.36 12.83
N ASP A 651 12.61 20.79 13.92
CA ASP A 651 13.29 20.69 15.22
C ASP A 651 14.41 19.64 15.24
N VAL A 652 14.37 18.63 14.35
CA VAL A 652 15.47 17.69 14.11
C VAL A 652 16.59 18.40 13.38
N PHE A 653 16.32 19.01 12.22
CA PHE A 653 17.33 19.74 11.43
C PHE A 653 18.00 20.85 12.24
N ARG A 654 17.24 21.60 13.06
CA ARG A 654 17.76 22.62 13.99
C ARG A 654 18.57 22.05 15.18
N SER A 655 18.76 20.73 15.25
CA SER A 655 19.68 20.08 16.19
C SER A 655 21.04 19.74 15.59
N TYR A 656 21.28 20.02 14.30
CA TYR A 656 22.55 19.75 13.62
C TYR A 656 23.07 21.00 12.89
N TRP A 657 24.36 20.99 12.53
CA TRP A 657 24.99 22.01 11.69
C TRP A 657 24.55 21.85 10.23
N MET A 658 24.02 22.91 9.62
CA MET A 658 23.54 22.90 8.22
C MET A 658 24.54 23.59 7.27
N PRO A 659 24.93 22.96 6.15
CA PRO A 659 25.56 23.67 5.04
C PRO A 659 24.66 24.79 4.50
N ALA A 660 25.14 26.03 4.50
CA ALA A 660 24.38 27.20 4.09
C ALA A 660 24.76 27.69 2.68
N LEU A 661 26.06 27.73 2.39
CA LEU A 661 26.65 28.06 1.09
C LEU A 661 28.08 27.51 1.00
N LEU A 662 28.67 27.51 -0.19
CA LEU A 662 30.08 27.24 -0.41
C LEU A 662 30.89 28.48 -0.03
N SER A 663 32.04 28.33 0.64
CA SER A 663 32.88 29.46 1.07
C SER A 663 33.29 30.40 -0.07
N ARG A 664 33.38 29.87 -1.30
CA ARG A 664 33.72 30.61 -2.53
C ARG A 664 32.59 31.48 -3.09
N GLU A 665 31.34 31.31 -2.65
CA GLU A 665 30.23 32.19 -3.05
C GLU A 665 30.34 33.57 -2.39
N LEU A 666 31.06 33.67 -1.27
CA LEU A 666 31.54 34.93 -0.70
C LEU A 666 33.08 35.00 -0.85
N PRO A 667 33.62 35.30 -2.04
CA PRO A 667 35.03 35.05 -2.37
C PRO A 667 36.03 35.99 -1.68
N GLU A 668 35.63 37.21 -1.33
CA GLU A 668 36.52 38.24 -0.78
C GLU A 668 35.86 39.08 0.34
N PRO A 669 36.62 39.76 1.21
CA PRO A 669 36.07 40.68 2.20
C PRO A 669 35.25 41.82 1.57
N ASP A 670 34.14 42.19 2.18
CA ASP A 670 33.20 43.23 1.71
C ASP A 670 32.61 42.98 0.30
N CYS A 671 32.60 41.72 -0.16
CA CYS A 671 31.89 41.30 -1.37
C CYS A 671 30.36 41.45 -1.26
N PRO A 672 29.60 41.41 -2.39
CA PRO A 672 28.14 41.55 -2.36
C PRO A 672 27.45 40.51 -1.46
N PRO A 673 26.42 40.91 -0.68
CA PRO A 673 25.71 39.99 0.20
C PRO A 673 24.81 39.05 -0.61
N LEU A 674 24.61 37.84 -0.11
CA LEU A 674 23.82 36.79 -0.75
C LEU A 674 22.50 36.55 -0.02
N ARG A 675 21.49 36.16 -0.80
CA ARG A 675 20.25 35.57 -0.26
C ARG A 675 20.52 34.11 0.06
N VAL A 676 20.13 33.70 1.26
CA VAL A 676 20.16 32.30 1.70
C VAL A 676 18.76 31.96 2.20
N LYS A 677 18.28 30.76 1.92
CA LYS A 677 17.03 30.25 2.49
C LYS A 677 17.26 28.81 2.94
N LEU A 678 16.96 28.53 4.20
CA LEU A 678 17.23 27.25 4.87
C LEU A 678 16.05 26.89 5.78
N LEU A 679 15.57 25.66 5.70
CA LEU A 679 14.52 25.13 6.58
C LEU A 679 13.26 26.05 6.64
N GLY A 680 12.90 26.65 5.50
CA GLY A 680 11.81 27.61 5.36
C GLY A 680 12.11 29.08 5.76
N GLU A 681 13.30 29.38 6.28
CA GLU A 681 13.66 30.72 6.78
C GLU A 681 14.54 31.50 5.77
N ASP A 682 14.11 32.71 5.39
CA ASP A 682 14.92 33.66 4.61
C ASP A 682 16.03 34.30 5.46
N LEU A 683 17.23 34.42 4.89
CA LEU A 683 18.47 34.89 5.54
C LEU A 683 19.32 35.72 4.57
N VAL A 684 20.27 36.50 5.12
CA VAL A 684 21.30 37.22 4.34
C VAL A 684 22.68 36.81 4.83
N ALA A 685 23.53 36.35 3.91
CA ALA A 685 24.93 36.00 4.17
C ALA A 685 25.87 37.09 3.63
N PHE A 686 26.95 37.40 4.36
CA PHE A 686 27.96 38.35 3.93
C PHE A 686 29.34 38.05 4.56
N ARG A 687 30.43 38.51 3.92
CA ARG A 687 31.79 38.40 4.47
C ARG A 687 32.32 39.79 4.85
N ASP A 688 32.61 40.01 6.13
CA ASP A 688 33.05 41.31 6.65
C ASP A 688 34.49 41.66 6.21
N THR A 689 34.90 42.93 6.38
CA THR A 689 36.24 43.46 6.03
C THR A 689 37.41 42.67 6.63
N ARG A 690 37.20 41.85 7.67
CA ARG A 690 38.21 40.97 8.28
C ARG A 690 38.15 39.54 7.74
N GLY A 691 37.37 39.29 6.70
CA GLY A 691 37.17 38.00 6.06
C GLY A 691 36.17 37.09 6.79
N ARG A 692 35.46 37.55 7.83
CA ARG A 692 34.57 36.70 8.63
C ARG A 692 33.19 36.60 7.98
N VAL A 693 32.64 35.40 7.84
CA VAL A 693 31.27 35.22 7.36
C VAL A 693 30.27 35.46 8.49
N GLY A 694 29.21 36.21 8.20
CA GLY A 694 28.01 36.33 9.02
C GLY A 694 26.77 35.91 8.24
N ILE A 695 25.82 35.28 8.93
CA ILE A 695 24.48 35.00 8.41
C ILE A 695 23.47 35.59 9.40
N VAL A 696 22.64 36.52 8.92
CA VAL A 696 21.69 37.30 9.73
C VAL A 696 20.29 37.25 9.14
N GLU A 697 19.29 37.57 9.96
CA GLU A 697 17.92 37.79 9.46
C GLU A 697 17.88 38.94 8.43
N PRO A 698 17.04 38.86 7.40
CA PRO A 698 17.03 39.83 6.31
C PRO A 698 16.46 41.19 6.72
N ALA A 699 15.65 41.26 7.77
CA ALA A 699 14.82 42.42 8.09
C ALA A 699 15.52 43.39 9.06
N CYS A 700 15.98 44.55 8.58
CA CYS A 700 16.57 45.59 9.44
C CYS A 700 15.58 46.07 10.52
N THR A 701 15.94 45.89 11.80
CA THR A 701 15.13 46.18 13.02
C THR A 701 14.51 47.57 13.08
N HIS A 702 15.02 48.56 12.34
CA HIS A 702 14.42 49.90 12.26
C HIS A 702 13.05 49.91 11.54
N ARG A 703 12.92 49.25 10.37
CA ARG A 703 11.71 49.33 9.51
C ARG A 703 11.45 48.09 8.63
N GLY A 704 12.11 46.95 8.90
CA GLY A 704 12.00 45.74 8.08
C GLY A 704 12.64 45.82 6.69
N ALA A 705 13.43 46.85 6.41
CA ALA A 705 14.10 47.00 5.12
C ALA A 705 15.13 45.89 4.89
N ASN A 706 15.04 45.21 3.74
CA ASN A 706 15.80 43.98 3.50
C ASN A 706 17.31 44.26 3.29
N LEU A 707 18.14 43.62 4.11
CA LEU A 707 19.59 43.81 4.18
C LEU A 707 20.36 43.24 2.97
N PHE A 708 19.74 42.42 2.12
CA PHE A 708 20.31 42.04 0.82
C PHE A 708 20.61 43.27 -0.07
N PHE A 709 19.82 44.34 0.05
CA PHE A 709 20.09 45.61 -0.63
C PHE A 709 21.08 46.51 0.13
N GLY A 710 21.66 46.00 1.23
CA GLY A 710 22.66 46.70 2.03
C GLY A 710 24.05 46.65 1.42
N ARG A 711 24.92 47.55 1.87
CA ARG A 711 26.35 47.56 1.53
C ARG A 711 27.14 46.89 2.63
N VAL A 712 28.01 45.93 2.29
CA VAL A 712 29.01 45.40 3.22
C VAL A 712 30.20 46.37 3.23
N GLU A 713 30.57 46.85 4.40
CA GLU A 713 31.70 47.76 4.62
C GLU A 713 32.08 47.81 6.11
N GLU A 714 33.36 48.10 6.40
CA GLU A 714 33.81 48.48 7.76
C GLU A 714 33.37 47.50 8.87
N CYS A 715 33.59 46.20 8.63
CA CYS A 715 33.22 45.08 9.50
C CYS A 715 31.71 44.85 9.72
N GLY A 716 30.83 45.32 8.82
CA GLY A 716 29.40 45.04 8.92
C GLY A 716 28.59 45.26 7.65
N ILE A 717 27.31 44.90 7.69
CA ILE A 717 26.34 45.15 6.63
C ILE A 717 25.49 46.38 6.98
N ARG A 718 25.49 47.39 6.10
CA ARG A 718 24.77 48.66 6.27
C ARG A 718 23.47 48.68 5.46
N CYS A 719 22.35 48.85 6.16
CA CYS A 719 21.03 48.99 5.55
C CYS A 719 20.94 50.25 4.68
N ALA A 720 20.71 50.08 3.37
CA ALA A 720 20.69 51.17 2.40
C ALA A 720 19.57 52.22 2.58
N TYR A 721 18.55 51.95 3.41
CA TYR A 721 17.45 52.89 3.63
C TYR A 721 17.84 54.07 4.54
N HIS A 722 18.46 53.78 5.69
CA HIS A 722 18.78 54.80 6.71
C HIS A 722 20.18 54.64 7.34
N GLY A 723 21.04 53.81 6.74
CA GLY A 723 22.46 53.71 7.10
C GLY A 723 22.79 52.97 8.39
N TRP A 724 21.83 52.28 9.01
CA TRP A 724 22.06 51.46 10.22
C TRP A 724 22.97 50.27 9.83
N LYS A 725 24.10 50.08 10.55
CA LYS A 725 25.11 49.04 10.26
C LYS A 725 25.13 47.96 11.34
N PHE A 726 25.30 46.70 10.95
CA PHE A 726 25.29 45.53 11.84
C PHE A 726 26.50 44.63 11.56
N ASP A 727 27.15 44.08 12.58
CA ASP A 727 28.25 43.12 12.38
C ASP A 727 27.76 41.68 12.14
N VAL A 728 28.70 40.75 11.92
CA VAL A 728 28.40 39.31 11.74
C VAL A 728 27.75 38.66 12.96
N GLU A 729 27.90 39.28 14.14
CA GLU A 729 27.22 38.90 15.38
C GLU A 729 25.84 39.58 15.53
N GLY A 730 25.33 40.23 14.47
CA GLY A 730 24.03 40.90 14.42
C GLY A 730 23.97 42.21 15.21
N ARG A 731 25.04 42.63 15.88
CA ARG A 731 25.02 43.79 16.79
C ARG A 731 24.99 45.08 15.97
N CYS A 732 24.10 46.00 16.33
CA CYS A 732 24.03 47.30 15.67
C CYS A 732 25.27 48.15 16.04
N LEU A 733 26.16 48.36 15.07
CA LEU A 733 27.39 49.13 15.23
C LEU A 733 27.13 50.65 15.19
N GLU A 734 26.26 51.09 14.28
CA GLU A 734 26.07 52.51 13.94
C GLU A 734 24.62 52.82 13.60
N ILE A 735 24.16 53.98 14.06
CA ILE A 735 22.86 54.55 13.74
C ILE A 735 23.09 56.03 13.33
N PRO A 736 23.41 56.32 12.06
CA PRO A 736 23.83 57.67 11.62
C PRO A 736 22.67 58.68 11.57
N THR A 737 21.45 58.25 11.85
CA THR A 737 20.22 59.07 11.84
C THR A 737 19.79 59.54 13.24
N LEU A 738 20.60 59.31 14.28
CA LEU A 738 20.35 59.72 15.67
C LEU A 738 21.55 60.49 16.24
N ASP A 739 21.33 61.23 17.33
CA ASP A 739 22.40 61.74 18.18
C ASP A 739 23.15 60.60 18.89
N LEU A 740 24.41 60.83 19.28
CA LEU A 740 25.27 59.79 19.87
C LEU A 740 24.67 59.18 21.14
N ASP A 741 24.17 60.01 22.06
CA ASP A 741 23.60 59.54 23.33
C ASP A 741 22.37 58.65 23.11
N THR A 742 21.53 58.97 22.12
CA THR A 742 20.39 58.13 21.74
C THR A 742 20.82 56.90 20.97
N ALA A 743 21.80 57.01 20.06
CA ALA A 743 22.33 55.87 19.32
C ALA A 743 22.86 54.78 20.27
N GLU A 744 23.72 55.12 21.24
CA GLU A 744 24.23 54.12 22.21
C GLU A 744 23.13 53.50 23.09
N ARG A 745 22.04 54.23 23.37
CA ARG A 745 20.87 53.69 24.08
C ARG A 745 19.98 52.77 23.22
N VAL A 746 20.09 52.85 21.89
CA VAL A 746 19.26 52.10 20.93
C VAL A 746 20.01 50.89 20.36
N LYS A 747 21.32 50.99 20.07
CA LYS A 747 22.13 49.90 19.49
C LYS A 747 21.92 48.52 20.15
N PRO A 748 21.91 48.36 21.50
CA PRO A 748 21.71 47.06 22.14
C PRO A 748 20.30 46.47 21.96
N LYS A 749 19.31 47.32 21.61
CA LYS A 749 17.91 46.94 21.34
C LYS A 749 17.62 46.75 19.86
N ALA A 750 18.58 47.11 19.00
CA ALA A 750 18.49 47.07 17.55
C ALA A 750 19.22 45.86 16.95
N ALA A 751 19.84 45.01 17.76
CA ALA A 751 20.54 43.83 17.29
C ALA A 751 19.61 42.88 16.51
N LEU A 752 20.15 42.33 15.42
CA LEU A 752 19.53 41.31 14.58
C LEU A 752 19.73 39.92 15.22
N ARG A 753 18.87 38.96 14.88
CA ARG A 753 19.22 37.55 14.94
C ARG A 753 20.36 37.27 13.96
N ALA A 754 21.50 36.84 14.50
CA ALA A 754 22.60 36.23 13.77
C ALA A 754 22.66 34.73 14.12
N LEU A 755 23.13 33.92 13.18
CA LEU A 755 23.42 32.50 13.41
C LEU A 755 24.88 32.33 13.85
N GLU A 756 25.20 31.24 14.57
CA GLU A 756 26.60 30.85 14.68
C GLU A 756 27.05 30.25 13.34
N VAL A 757 28.20 30.68 12.83
CA VAL A 757 28.70 30.33 11.50
C VAL A 757 30.15 29.86 11.61
N ARG A 758 30.49 28.78 10.90
CA ARG A 758 31.86 28.23 10.83
C ARG A 758 32.17 27.80 9.40
N GLU A 759 33.36 28.15 8.90
CA GLU A 759 33.85 27.68 7.60
C GLU A 759 34.69 26.41 7.78
N PHE A 760 34.31 25.32 7.10
CA PHE A 760 34.95 24.01 7.23
C PHE A 760 34.71 23.16 5.98
N GLY A 761 35.77 22.64 5.36
CA GLY A 761 35.67 21.86 4.12
C GLY A 761 35.15 22.65 2.91
N ASP A 762 35.54 23.92 2.78
CA ASP A 762 35.06 24.87 1.74
C ASP A 762 33.55 25.14 1.76
N VAL A 763 32.88 24.79 2.88
CA VAL A 763 31.47 25.01 3.16
C VAL A 763 31.33 25.98 4.34
N VAL A 764 30.39 26.92 4.23
CA VAL A 764 29.89 27.73 5.33
C VAL A 764 28.80 26.94 6.03
N TRP A 765 29.06 26.49 7.26
CA TRP A 765 28.10 25.80 8.11
C TRP A 765 27.41 26.81 9.03
N ALA A 766 26.10 26.70 9.18
CA ALA A 766 25.26 27.52 10.04
C ALA A 766 24.57 26.69 11.13
N TRP A 767 24.56 27.21 12.35
CA TRP A 767 23.77 26.67 13.46
C TRP A 767 22.40 27.34 13.48
N MET A 768 21.34 26.55 13.25
CA MET A 768 19.95 27.01 13.24
C MET A 768 19.21 26.74 14.58
N GLY A 769 19.90 26.15 15.56
CA GLY A 769 19.33 25.73 16.84
C GLY A 769 19.29 26.80 17.92
N GLU A 770 18.65 26.47 19.05
CA GLU A 770 18.67 27.27 20.27
C GLU A 770 19.83 26.83 21.19
N GLY A 771 20.49 27.80 21.82
CA GLY A 771 21.61 27.56 22.74
C GLY A 771 22.97 27.41 22.06
N ASP A 772 23.99 27.06 22.85
CA ASP A 772 25.38 26.89 22.40
C ASP A 772 25.48 25.81 21.31
N ALA A 773 26.17 26.09 20.21
CA ALA A 773 26.28 25.14 19.12
C ALA A 773 27.20 23.96 19.47
N PRO A 774 26.86 22.72 19.07
CA PRO A 774 27.72 21.55 19.28
C PRO A 774 29.02 21.64 18.46
N GLU A 775 29.92 20.69 18.66
CA GLU A 775 31.08 20.53 17.77
C GLU A 775 30.62 20.21 16.33
N LEU A 776 31.40 20.63 15.33
CA LEU A 776 31.10 20.31 13.93
C LEU A 776 31.22 18.79 13.70
N PRO A 777 30.41 18.19 12.81
CA PRO A 777 30.61 16.83 12.35
C PRO A 777 31.97 16.69 11.65
N GLN A 778 32.83 15.78 12.13
CA GLN A 778 34.21 15.62 11.67
C GLN A 778 34.27 14.81 10.36
N PHE A 779 33.73 15.37 9.26
CA PHE A 779 33.83 14.76 7.93
C PHE A 779 35.27 14.77 7.40
N GLU A 780 35.74 13.64 6.88
CA GLU A 780 37.11 13.47 6.37
C GLU A 780 37.45 14.42 5.21
N PHE A 781 36.50 14.68 4.28
CA PHE A 781 36.76 15.64 3.19
C PHE A 781 37.09 17.05 3.71
N ALA A 782 36.54 17.42 4.88
CA ALA A 782 36.65 18.74 5.45
C ALA A 782 37.91 18.91 6.34
N THR A 783 38.48 17.82 6.85
CA THR A 783 39.76 17.83 7.61
C THR A 783 40.99 17.84 6.70
N LEU A 784 40.85 17.38 5.44
CA LEU A 784 41.93 17.33 4.46
C LEU A 784 42.33 18.72 3.91
N PRO A 785 43.49 18.85 3.22
CA PRO A 785 43.85 20.04 2.45
C PRO A 785 42.88 20.30 1.27
N PRO A 786 42.74 21.55 0.79
CA PRO A 786 41.88 21.86 -0.36
C PRO A 786 42.19 21.05 -1.62
N GLU A 787 43.47 20.83 -1.93
CA GLU A 787 43.92 20.07 -3.11
C GLU A 787 43.60 18.56 -3.06
N HIS A 788 43.18 18.06 -1.90
CA HIS A 788 42.70 16.68 -1.71
C HIS A 788 41.17 16.53 -1.87
N ARG A 789 40.44 17.62 -2.12
CA ARG A 789 38.97 17.61 -2.26
C ARG A 789 38.45 18.48 -3.42
N HIS A 790 37.19 18.25 -3.78
CA HIS A 790 36.38 19.16 -4.57
C HIS A 790 34.97 19.16 -4.01
N VAL A 791 34.39 20.34 -3.80
CA VAL A 791 33.05 20.51 -3.23
C VAL A 791 32.24 21.46 -4.12
N SER A 792 31.03 21.07 -4.45
CA SER A 792 30.07 21.89 -5.20
C SER A 792 28.67 21.70 -4.64
N LYS A 793 27.66 22.29 -5.27
CA LYS A 793 26.25 22.03 -4.96
C LYS A 793 25.41 22.03 -6.23
N LYS A 794 24.20 21.49 -6.15
CA LYS A 794 23.15 21.64 -7.16
C LYS A 794 21.77 21.89 -6.51
N PHE A 795 20.89 22.59 -7.20
CA PHE A 795 19.50 22.75 -6.79
C PHE A 795 18.62 21.58 -7.26
N GLN A 796 17.66 21.16 -6.43
CA GLN A 796 16.66 20.16 -6.81
C GLN A 796 15.25 20.56 -6.38
N GLN A 797 14.28 20.34 -7.28
CA GLN A 797 12.86 20.70 -7.14
C GLN A 797 12.03 19.53 -6.62
N CYS A 798 12.44 18.97 -5.49
CA CYS A 798 11.58 18.15 -4.65
C CYS A 798 12.06 18.19 -3.19
N ASN A 799 11.23 17.63 -2.30
CA ASN A 799 11.52 17.48 -0.89
C ASN A 799 12.84 16.73 -0.65
N TRP A 800 13.58 17.17 0.37
CA TRP A 800 14.86 16.59 0.77
C TRP A 800 14.81 15.06 0.95
N ALA A 801 13.69 14.50 1.42
CA ALA A 801 13.59 13.08 1.76
C ALA A 801 13.63 12.17 0.52
N GLN A 802 12.89 12.48 -0.57
CA GLN A 802 12.90 11.62 -1.76
C GLN A 802 14.23 11.74 -2.54
N ALA A 803 14.82 12.93 -2.55
CA ALA A 803 16.16 13.13 -3.10
C ALA A 803 17.23 12.36 -2.30
N CYS A 804 17.14 12.34 -0.97
CA CYS A 804 18.01 11.54 -0.10
C CYS A 804 17.80 10.03 -0.29
N GLU A 805 16.56 9.58 -0.48
CA GLU A 805 16.22 8.16 -0.67
C GLU A 805 16.87 7.54 -1.92
N GLY A 806 16.93 8.31 -3.03
CA GLY A 806 17.70 7.91 -4.22
C GLY A 806 19.20 7.71 -3.93
N GLY A 807 19.78 8.52 -3.03
CA GLY A 807 21.16 8.37 -2.56
C GLY A 807 21.40 7.23 -1.55
N LEU A 808 20.39 6.42 -1.25
CA LEU A 808 20.46 5.28 -0.33
C LEU A 808 20.04 3.95 -0.97
N ASP A 809 19.15 3.99 -1.97
CA ASP A 809 18.98 2.83 -2.85
C ASP A 809 20.23 2.62 -3.71
N THR A 810 20.62 1.35 -3.90
CA THR A 810 21.67 0.98 -4.84
C THR A 810 21.15 0.09 -5.97
N ALA A 811 19.87 -0.29 -5.94
CA ALA A 811 19.25 -1.17 -6.92
C ALA A 811 18.94 -0.47 -8.24
N HIS A 812 18.54 0.81 -8.24
CA HIS A 812 18.25 1.57 -9.46
C HIS A 812 19.44 1.60 -10.44
N PHE A 813 20.69 1.53 -9.97
CA PHE A 813 21.89 1.37 -10.83
C PHE A 813 21.76 0.24 -11.86
N SER A 814 20.96 -0.80 -11.57
CA SER A 814 20.71 -1.93 -12.47
C SER A 814 19.81 -1.61 -13.67
N TYR A 815 19.14 -0.45 -13.68
CA TYR A 815 18.23 -0.01 -14.74
C TYR A 815 18.39 1.47 -15.09
N LEU A 816 18.29 2.38 -14.11
CA LEU A 816 18.32 3.82 -14.32
C LEU A 816 19.59 4.26 -15.07
N HIS A 817 20.76 3.80 -14.60
CA HIS A 817 22.05 4.05 -15.25
C HIS A 817 22.49 2.93 -16.19
N ALA A 818 21.57 2.06 -16.63
CA ALA A 818 21.94 0.99 -17.57
C ALA A 818 22.22 1.55 -18.96
N GLY A 819 23.28 1.03 -19.59
CA GLY A 819 23.49 1.24 -21.01
C GLY A 819 22.54 0.38 -21.83
N MET A 820 22.24 0.81 -23.05
CA MET A 820 21.43 0.06 -24.02
C MET A 820 22.25 -0.20 -25.27
N ARG A 821 22.07 -1.38 -25.89
CA ARG A 821 22.67 -1.71 -27.19
C ARG A 821 21.85 -2.78 -27.90
N GLY A 822 21.32 -2.46 -29.09
CA GLY A 822 20.53 -3.42 -29.88
C GLY A 822 19.22 -3.89 -29.22
N GLY A 823 18.75 -3.19 -28.18
CA GLY A 823 17.60 -3.56 -27.36
C GLY A 823 17.94 -4.28 -26.04
N GLU A 824 19.20 -4.68 -25.83
CA GLU A 824 19.66 -5.33 -24.60
C GLU A 824 20.36 -4.33 -23.66
N LYS A 825 20.33 -4.60 -22.35
CA LYS A 825 21.09 -3.81 -21.36
C LYS A 825 22.57 -4.19 -21.40
N VAL A 826 23.46 -3.20 -21.45
CA VAL A 826 24.91 -3.37 -21.38
C VAL A 826 25.50 -2.70 -20.15
N GLY A 827 26.72 -3.11 -19.78
CA GLY A 827 27.47 -2.51 -18.68
C GLY A 827 27.67 -1.00 -18.89
N LEU A 828 27.58 -0.22 -17.80
CA LEU A 828 27.72 1.24 -17.80
C LEU A 828 29.05 1.71 -18.44
N HIS A 829 30.07 0.85 -18.43
CA HIS A 829 31.37 1.08 -19.08
C HIS A 829 31.29 1.19 -20.62
N GLU A 830 30.37 0.49 -21.30
CA GLU A 830 30.26 0.54 -22.77
C GLU A 830 29.75 1.91 -23.24
N VAL A 831 28.90 2.56 -22.45
CA VAL A 831 28.26 3.86 -22.78
C VAL A 831 29.08 5.05 -22.28
N MET A 832 29.80 4.90 -21.15
CA MET A 832 30.81 5.88 -20.73
C MET A 832 32.15 5.78 -21.50
N GLY A 833 32.20 5.01 -22.60
CA GLY A 833 33.38 4.92 -23.48
C GLY A 833 34.64 4.35 -22.82
N MET A 834 34.49 3.60 -21.72
CA MET A 834 35.61 3.00 -21.00
C MET A 834 36.13 1.76 -21.73
N ARG A 835 37.42 1.44 -21.57
CA ARG A 835 38.03 0.29 -22.25
C ARG A 835 37.57 -1.04 -21.63
N ARG A 836 36.73 -1.75 -22.40
CA ARG A 836 36.38 -3.17 -22.22
C ARG A 836 37.63 -4.05 -22.06
N ILE A 837 37.63 -4.93 -21.06
CA ILE A 837 38.53 -6.09 -20.95
C ILE A 837 37.61 -7.31 -20.86
N ASP A 838 37.63 -8.17 -21.86
CA ASP A 838 36.65 -9.25 -22.00
C ASP A 838 36.96 -10.49 -21.16
N GLY A 839 35.97 -10.94 -20.39
CA GLY A 839 35.94 -12.24 -19.71
C GLY A 839 36.27 -12.20 -18.21
N ASP A 840 36.33 -13.40 -17.62
CA ASP A 840 36.42 -13.70 -16.17
C ASP A 840 37.72 -13.22 -15.47
N ASN A 841 38.49 -12.35 -16.13
CA ASN A 841 39.76 -11.80 -15.67
C ASN A 841 39.76 -10.25 -15.66
N GLU A 842 38.59 -9.62 -15.81
CA GLU A 842 38.42 -8.17 -15.67
C GLU A 842 38.71 -7.73 -14.21
N PRO A 843 39.52 -6.68 -13.96
CA PRO A 843 39.77 -6.18 -12.61
C PRO A 843 38.47 -5.77 -11.89
N PRO A 844 38.29 -6.06 -10.59
CA PRO A 844 37.05 -5.74 -9.86
C PRO A 844 36.60 -4.27 -9.93
N SER A 845 37.54 -3.33 -10.03
CA SER A 845 37.29 -1.89 -10.19
C SER A 845 36.71 -1.49 -11.55
N LEU A 846 36.69 -2.41 -12.53
CA LEU A 846 35.98 -2.28 -13.80
C LEU A 846 34.75 -3.20 -13.82
N ALA A 847 34.91 -4.47 -13.43
CA ALA A 847 33.86 -5.49 -13.43
C ALA A 847 32.63 -5.12 -12.57
N ARG A 848 32.81 -4.29 -11.51
CA ARG A 848 31.69 -3.70 -10.74
C ARG A 848 30.59 -3.07 -11.61
N TYR A 849 30.97 -2.42 -12.72
CA TYR A 849 30.02 -1.75 -13.64
C TYR A 849 29.23 -2.72 -14.53
N ARG A 850 29.65 -3.99 -14.58
CA ARG A 850 28.94 -5.11 -15.21
C ARG A 850 28.07 -5.84 -14.17
N TRP A 851 28.63 -6.24 -13.03
CA TRP A 851 27.90 -6.94 -11.96
C TRP A 851 26.68 -6.17 -11.43
N MET A 852 26.73 -4.83 -11.40
CA MET A 852 25.57 -4.00 -11.06
C MET A 852 24.41 -4.09 -12.06
N ILE A 853 24.65 -4.44 -13.32
CA ILE A 853 23.62 -4.57 -14.37
C ILE A 853 23.13 -6.02 -14.49
N GLU A 854 24.05 -6.99 -14.35
CA GLU A 854 23.79 -8.43 -14.47
C GLU A 854 22.96 -8.97 -13.30
N ASP A 855 23.42 -8.82 -12.05
CA ASP A 855 22.63 -9.15 -10.88
C ASP A 855 21.83 -7.93 -10.43
N GLY A 856 20.60 -7.80 -10.95
CA GLY A 856 19.68 -6.71 -10.59
C GLY A 856 19.01 -6.83 -9.21
N ARG A 857 19.42 -7.75 -8.31
CA ARG A 857 18.67 -8.07 -7.07
C ARG A 857 19.56 -8.11 -5.82
N PRO A 858 20.12 -6.97 -5.38
CA PRO A 858 21.09 -6.93 -4.30
C PRO A 858 20.54 -7.44 -2.95
N GLU A 859 21.32 -8.25 -2.24
CA GLU A 859 21.07 -8.65 -0.87
C GLU A 859 21.52 -7.56 0.11
N PHE A 860 20.57 -6.76 0.62
CA PHE A 860 20.83 -5.75 1.64
C PHE A 860 21.03 -6.33 3.05
N THR A 861 21.97 -5.74 3.79
CA THR A 861 22.14 -5.86 5.24
C THR A 861 22.44 -4.47 5.80
N VAL A 862 21.62 -4.02 6.76
CA VAL A 862 21.78 -2.70 7.39
C VAL A 862 22.30 -2.87 8.82
N LEU A 863 23.33 -2.11 9.16
CA LEU A 863 23.98 -2.08 10.47
C LEU A 863 23.82 -0.68 11.10
N GLU A 864 23.75 -0.61 12.43
CA GLU A 864 23.68 0.67 13.13
C GLU A 864 25.05 1.34 13.28
N HIS A 865 25.11 2.63 12.98
CA HIS A 865 26.27 3.49 13.27
C HIS A 865 25.95 4.46 14.42
N PRO A 866 26.92 4.94 15.24
CA PRO A 866 26.66 5.93 16.29
C PRO A 866 26.05 7.24 15.78
N ALA A 867 26.32 7.64 14.53
CA ALA A 867 25.74 8.82 13.89
C ALA A 867 24.69 8.51 12.80
N GLY A 868 24.35 7.23 12.57
CA GLY A 868 23.45 6.85 11.47
C GLY A 868 23.36 5.35 11.18
N LEU A 869 23.58 4.97 9.92
CA LEU A 869 23.41 3.60 9.38
C LEU A 869 24.52 3.26 8.37
N LEU A 870 25.03 2.03 8.43
CA LEU A 870 25.88 1.44 7.41
C LEU A 870 25.04 0.45 6.58
N LEU A 871 24.99 0.67 5.26
CA LEU A 871 24.10 -0.01 4.32
C LEU A 871 24.95 -0.87 3.37
N CYS A 872 25.02 -2.18 3.62
CA CYS A 872 25.81 -3.11 2.82
C CYS A 872 24.91 -3.90 1.86
N ALA A 873 25.17 -3.81 0.57
CA ALA A 873 24.45 -4.52 -0.48
C ALA A 873 25.38 -5.49 -1.22
N ALA A 874 25.11 -6.79 -1.14
CA ALA A 874 25.81 -7.81 -1.91
C ALA A 874 25.14 -8.04 -3.27
N ARG A 875 25.96 -8.23 -4.31
CA ARG A 875 25.58 -8.78 -5.61
C ARG A 875 26.46 -9.99 -5.93
N GLN A 876 25.97 -10.89 -6.77
CA GLN A 876 26.78 -11.96 -7.33
C GLN A 876 27.89 -11.39 -8.21
N ALA A 877 29.06 -11.99 -8.14
CA ALA A 877 30.21 -11.71 -9.00
C ALA A 877 30.73 -13.02 -9.61
N ASP A 878 31.79 -12.91 -10.42
CA ASP A 878 32.39 -14.05 -11.12
C ASP A 878 32.93 -15.11 -10.14
N ASP A 879 33.08 -16.36 -10.59
CA ASP A 879 33.44 -17.54 -9.78
C ASP A 879 32.58 -17.78 -8.51
N GLY A 880 31.40 -17.14 -8.42
CA GLY A 880 30.51 -17.22 -7.26
C GLY A 880 30.96 -16.38 -6.06
N ALA A 881 31.92 -15.47 -6.27
CA ALA A 881 32.27 -14.44 -5.30
C ALA A 881 31.12 -13.45 -5.08
N ARG A 882 31.22 -12.61 -4.05
CA ARG A 882 30.29 -11.52 -3.77
C ARG A 882 30.98 -10.17 -3.90
N TYR A 883 30.40 -9.31 -4.73
CA TYR A 883 30.71 -7.89 -4.78
C TYR A 883 29.82 -7.15 -3.77
N TRP A 884 30.41 -6.34 -2.90
CA TRP A 884 29.72 -5.58 -1.86
C TRP A 884 29.86 -4.08 -2.09
N ARG A 885 28.73 -3.37 -2.11
CA ARG A 885 28.63 -1.90 -2.07
C ARG A 885 28.22 -1.47 -0.66
N MET A 886 28.94 -0.53 -0.06
CA MET A 886 28.73 -0.11 1.33
C MET A 886 28.54 1.42 1.43
N THR A 887 27.27 1.85 1.52
CA THR A 887 26.86 3.26 1.69
C THR A 887 26.84 3.61 3.18
N GLN A 888 27.28 4.82 3.55
CA GLN A 888 27.10 5.35 4.91
C GLN A 888 26.02 6.43 4.89
N PHE A 889 24.94 6.25 5.65
CA PHE A 889 23.99 7.33 5.94
C PHE A 889 24.28 7.91 7.33
N LEU A 890 24.32 9.24 7.44
CA LEU A 890 24.60 9.96 8.69
C LEU A 890 23.53 11.04 8.89
N MET A 891 23.06 11.17 10.13
CA MET A 891 21.97 12.08 10.47
C MET A 891 22.38 13.57 10.35
N PRO A 892 21.45 14.46 9.93
CA PRO A 892 20.07 14.17 9.55
C PRO A 892 19.91 13.83 8.07
N ASN A 893 20.90 14.16 7.22
CA ASN A 893 20.71 14.30 5.77
C ASN A 893 21.98 14.07 4.93
N HIS A 894 22.93 13.23 5.37
CA HIS A 894 24.19 12.97 4.66
C HIS A 894 24.26 11.52 4.16
N SER A 895 24.74 11.30 2.93
CA SER A 895 25.06 9.96 2.40
C SER A 895 26.45 9.95 1.75
N LEU A 896 27.28 8.97 2.08
CA LEU A 896 28.55 8.72 1.40
C LEU A 896 28.35 7.56 0.41
N ALA A 897 28.54 7.85 -0.88
CA ALA A 897 28.19 6.96 -1.97
C ALA A 897 29.22 5.82 -2.13
N PRO A 898 28.79 4.58 -2.39
CA PRO A 898 29.68 3.47 -2.73
C PRO A 898 30.07 3.50 -4.22
N GLY A 899 31.23 2.92 -4.54
CA GLY A 899 31.84 2.97 -5.87
C GLY A 899 33.37 3.08 -5.84
N ASN A 900 33.99 2.90 -4.67
CA ASN A 900 35.41 3.13 -4.40
C ASN A 900 36.08 1.88 -3.81
N PHE A 901 36.96 1.24 -4.56
CA PHE A 901 37.99 0.35 -4.01
C PHE A 901 39.09 1.20 -3.33
N PRO A 902 40.12 0.62 -2.70
CA PRO A 902 41.33 1.38 -2.37
C PRO A 902 41.89 2.13 -3.59
N GLU A 903 42.50 3.29 -3.37
CA GLU A 903 43.03 4.22 -4.40
C GLU A 903 41.98 4.99 -5.24
N ASP A 904 40.73 4.52 -5.34
CA ASP A 904 39.61 5.31 -5.91
C ASP A 904 39.25 6.52 -5.03
N ASN A 905 38.67 7.56 -5.62
CA ASN A 905 38.15 8.72 -4.87
C ASN A 905 36.87 8.38 -4.11
N ASN A 906 36.68 9.02 -2.95
CA ASN A 906 35.48 8.92 -2.14
C ASN A 906 34.48 10.00 -2.55
N LEU A 907 33.18 9.72 -2.43
CA LEU A 907 32.09 10.60 -2.89
C LEU A 907 31.00 10.70 -1.81
N GLY A 908 30.36 11.86 -1.67
CA GLY A 908 29.23 12.04 -0.75
C GLY A 908 28.35 13.24 -1.08
N ASN A 909 27.12 13.19 -0.58
CA ASN A 909 26.06 14.16 -0.77
C ASN A 909 25.45 14.58 0.57
N THR A 910 24.94 15.82 0.66
CA THR A 910 24.13 16.32 1.77
C THR A 910 22.92 17.10 1.25
N TRP A 911 21.71 16.68 1.64
CA TRP A 911 20.44 17.25 1.16
C TRP A 911 19.88 18.27 2.15
N VAL A 912 20.16 19.55 1.93
CA VAL A 912 19.73 20.65 2.82
C VAL A 912 18.38 21.19 2.36
N PRO A 913 17.30 21.10 3.18
CA PRO A 913 16.00 21.66 2.83
C PRO A 913 16.08 23.19 2.71
N VAL A 914 15.65 23.72 1.57
CA VAL A 914 15.37 25.15 1.39
C VAL A 914 13.99 25.46 1.98
N ASP A 915 13.05 24.58 1.66
CA ASP A 915 11.69 24.47 2.20
C ASP A 915 11.21 23.02 2.01
N ASP A 916 9.90 22.80 2.12
CA ASP A 916 9.32 21.47 2.07
C ASP A 916 9.17 20.93 0.63
N GLU A 917 9.41 21.75 -0.40
CA GLU A 917 9.27 21.39 -1.82
C GLU A 917 10.60 21.44 -2.60
N SER A 918 11.69 21.91 -1.99
CA SER A 918 13.00 22.07 -2.64
C SER A 918 14.20 21.92 -1.70
N CYS A 919 15.33 21.47 -2.24
CA CYS A 919 16.58 21.31 -1.48
C CYS A 919 17.84 21.67 -2.28
N TRP A 920 18.88 22.10 -1.55
CA TRP A 920 20.25 22.14 -2.06
C TRP A 920 20.94 20.82 -1.77
N ILE A 921 21.58 20.24 -2.78
CA ILE A 921 22.41 19.04 -2.63
C ILE A 921 23.87 19.49 -2.70
N PHE A 922 24.57 19.47 -1.57
CA PHE A 922 26.01 19.69 -1.52
C PHE A 922 26.71 18.38 -1.88
N CYS A 923 27.51 18.40 -2.94
CA CYS A 923 28.23 17.25 -3.49
C CYS A 923 29.73 17.41 -3.22
N TYR A 924 30.39 16.37 -2.70
CA TYR A 924 31.81 16.41 -2.38
C TYR A 924 32.54 15.13 -2.78
N CYS A 925 33.75 15.33 -3.33
CA CYS A 925 34.71 14.30 -3.70
C CYS A 925 36.00 14.53 -2.92
N TRP A 926 36.62 13.48 -2.40
CA TRP A 926 37.92 13.58 -1.73
C TRP A 926 38.78 12.33 -1.87
N ASN A 927 40.09 12.52 -1.84
CA ASN A 927 41.08 11.45 -1.79
C ASN A 927 42.06 11.74 -0.65
N PRO A 928 42.13 10.89 0.40
CA PRO A 928 43.01 11.13 1.54
C PRO A 928 44.48 10.81 1.22
N ASP A 929 44.74 9.94 0.24
CA ASP A 929 46.06 9.38 -0.04
C ASP A 929 46.86 10.21 -1.07
N ARG A 930 46.17 11.02 -1.89
CA ARG A 930 46.76 11.92 -2.89
C ARG A 930 45.88 13.15 -3.18
N PRO A 931 46.44 14.25 -3.71
CA PRO A 931 45.65 15.30 -4.34
C PRO A 931 44.76 14.78 -5.48
N LEU A 932 43.66 15.49 -5.73
CA LEU A 932 42.86 15.33 -6.93
C LEU A 932 43.61 15.95 -8.12
N THR A 933 43.49 15.34 -9.30
CA THR A 933 44.08 15.89 -10.53
C THR A 933 43.12 16.85 -11.23
N ASP A 934 43.66 17.81 -11.98
CA ASP A 934 42.89 18.79 -12.75
C ASP A 934 41.79 18.14 -13.62
N LYS A 935 42.07 16.95 -14.18
CA LYS A 935 41.14 16.17 -15.02
C LYS A 935 40.03 15.47 -14.24
N GLU A 936 40.21 15.23 -12.95
CA GLU A 936 39.15 14.73 -12.08
C GLU A 936 38.22 15.90 -11.70
N VAL A 937 38.80 17.06 -11.38
CA VAL A 937 38.06 18.30 -11.10
C VAL A 937 37.24 18.75 -12.31
N GLU A 938 37.87 18.89 -13.47
CA GLU A 938 37.25 19.27 -14.75
C GLU A 938 36.04 18.38 -15.08
N ARG A 939 36.13 17.06 -14.83
CA ARG A 939 35.02 16.12 -15.04
C ARG A 939 33.86 16.33 -14.08
N MET A 940 34.12 16.67 -12.83
CA MET A 940 33.06 16.93 -11.85
C MET A 940 32.35 18.25 -12.16
N GLU A 941 33.09 19.26 -12.59
CA GLU A 941 32.55 20.55 -13.07
C GLU A 941 31.73 20.39 -14.36
N GLN A 942 32.07 19.42 -15.22
CA GLN A 942 31.32 19.05 -16.43
C GLN A 942 30.16 18.05 -16.18
N GLY A 943 29.80 17.76 -14.92
CA GLY A 943 28.71 16.84 -14.57
C GLY A 943 29.08 15.36 -14.64
N SER A 944 29.78 14.85 -13.62
CA SER A 944 30.20 13.45 -13.55
C SER A 944 29.92 12.81 -12.18
N GLY A 945 29.41 11.57 -12.20
CA GLY A 945 29.04 10.83 -11.00
C GLY A 945 27.90 11.52 -10.24
N ILE A 946 28.15 11.85 -8.96
CA ILE A 946 27.18 12.57 -8.12
C ILE A 946 27.03 14.06 -8.48
N PHE A 947 27.97 14.63 -9.25
CA PHE A 947 27.91 16.01 -9.71
C PHE A 947 27.07 16.12 -10.98
N ALA A 948 26.18 17.11 -11.03
CA ALA A 948 25.45 17.49 -12.23
C ALA A 948 26.16 18.64 -12.96
N GLU A 949 25.95 18.76 -14.26
CA GLU A 949 26.35 19.97 -15.00
C GLU A 949 25.44 21.14 -14.54
N VAL A 950 26.03 22.21 -14.02
CA VAL A 950 25.30 23.36 -13.43
C VAL A 950 25.76 24.70 -14.02
N ASP A 951 24.89 25.70 -13.94
CA ASP A 951 25.21 27.08 -14.28
C ASP A 951 25.89 27.86 -13.13
N GLU A 952 26.19 29.14 -13.38
CA GLU A 952 26.76 30.12 -12.44
C GLU A 952 25.91 30.38 -11.17
N HIS A 953 24.71 29.81 -11.08
CA HIS A 953 23.82 29.86 -9.91
C HIS A 953 23.60 28.47 -9.28
N TYR A 954 24.39 27.47 -9.69
CA TYR A 954 24.29 26.07 -9.26
C TYR A 954 22.96 25.40 -9.63
N MET A 955 22.27 25.91 -10.65
CA MET A 955 21.06 25.28 -11.20
C MET A 955 21.48 24.24 -12.26
N PRO A 956 20.98 22.99 -12.21
CA PRO A 956 21.28 21.99 -13.23
C PRO A 956 20.91 22.45 -14.64
N VAL A 957 21.79 22.20 -15.61
CA VAL A 957 21.53 22.43 -17.04
C VAL A 957 20.37 21.56 -17.54
N ARG A 958 20.23 20.36 -16.98
CA ARG A 958 19.13 19.40 -17.21
C ARG A 958 18.22 19.41 -15.97
N ARG A 959 17.00 19.92 -16.11
CA ARG A 959 16.07 20.16 -14.98
C ARG A 959 14.61 20.05 -15.41
N ARG A 960 13.70 20.16 -14.43
CA ARG A 960 12.24 20.05 -14.63
C ARG A 960 11.71 20.97 -15.73
N GLU A 961 12.22 22.20 -15.82
CA GLU A 961 11.76 23.21 -16.79
C GLU A 961 12.23 22.98 -18.23
N ASN A 962 13.05 21.95 -18.49
CA ASN A 962 13.47 21.57 -19.85
C ASN A 962 13.45 20.05 -20.10
N ASP A 963 12.60 19.32 -19.38
CA ASP A 963 12.44 17.86 -19.45
C ASP A 963 13.78 17.10 -19.36
N TYR A 964 14.72 17.65 -18.56
CA TYR A 964 16.10 17.14 -18.39
C TYR A 964 16.88 16.98 -19.71
N LEU A 965 16.47 17.69 -20.77
CA LEU A 965 17.00 17.61 -22.13
C LEU A 965 17.00 16.18 -22.69
N ILE A 966 15.95 15.40 -22.38
CA ILE A 966 15.83 13.97 -22.74
C ILE A 966 15.90 13.69 -24.26
N ASP A 967 16.98 13.02 -24.69
CA ASP A 967 17.15 12.55 -26.07
C ASP A 967 16.48 11.17 -26.25
N ARG A 968 15.37 11.14 -26.99
CA ARG A 968 14.62 9.90 -27.28
C ARG A 968 15.31 8.96 -28.26
N THR A 969 16.30 9.42 -29.04
CA THR A 969 17.19 8.54 -29.82
C THR A 969 18.20 7.88 -28.89
N LEU A 970 18.82 8.65 -27.99
CA LEU A 970 19.70 8.11 -26.95
C LEU A 970 18.98 7.09 -26.07
N GLN A 971 17.72 7.37 -25.67
CA GLN A 971 16.88 6.46 -24.89
C GLN A 971 16.59 5.14 -25.62
N ARG A 972 16.41 5.19 -26.95
CA ARG A 972 16.11 4.00 -27.76
C ARG A 972 17.35 3.13 -27.98
N GLU A 973 18.53 3.74 -28.08
CA GLU A 973 19.68 3.11 -28.71
C GLU A 973 20.90 2.93 -27.79
N GLN A 974 21.04 3.74 -26.73
CA GLN A 974 22.31 3.89 -26.00
C GLN A 974 22.19 4.01 -24.46
N SER A 975 21.14 4.62 -23.89
CA SER A 975 20.92 4.62 -22.42
C SER A 975 19.46 4.33 -22.08
N PHE A 976 19.18 3.91 -20.84
CA PHE A 976 17.82 3.57 -20.41
C PHE A 976 16.88 4.78 -20.31
N THR A 977 17.43 5.99 -20.12
CA THR A 977 16.67 7.23 -19.89
C THR A 977 16.64 8.18 -21.08
N GLY A 978 17.71 8.22 -21.90
CA GLY A 978 17.96 9.33 -22.82
C GLY A 978 18.48 10.62 -22.16
N ILE A 979 18.71 10.62 -20.84
CA ILE A 979 19.26 11.76 -20.10
C ILE A 979 20.77 11.54 -19.92
N VAL A 980 21.54 12.62 -20.07
CA VAL A 980 23.00 12.61 -19.91
C VAL A 980 23.35 13.03 -18.47
N GLY A 981 24.35 12.36 -17.88
CA GLY A 981 24.76 12.57 -16.48
C GLY A 981 24.06 11.62 -15.50
N ILE A 982 24.78 11.16 -14.47
CA ILE A 982 24.24 10.23 -13.45
C ILE A 982 23.37 11.01 -12.46
N SER A 983 23.92 12.08 -11.90
CA SER A 983 23.23 12.99 -10.98
C SER A 983 21.93 13.57 -11.54
N GLU A 984 21.86 13.82 -12.85
CA GLU A 984 20.68 14.33 -13.55
C GLU A 984 19.62 13.24 -13.81
N GLN A 985 20.04 11.98 -14.00
CA GLN A 985 19.12 10.84 -14.08
C GLN A 985 18.46 10.56 -12.71
N ASP A 986 19.26 10.56 -11.63
CA ASP A 986 18.74 10.43 -10.26
C ASP A 986 17.73 11.53 -9.93
N GLN A 987 18.07 12.76 -10.30
CA GLN A 987 17.23 13.92 -10.11
C GLN A 987 15.91 13.82 -10.89
N ALA A 988 15.95 13.44 -12.17
CA ALA A 988 14.74 13.30 -12.98
C ALA A 988 13.73 12.29 -12.40
N ILE A 989 14.20 11.18 -11.81
CA ILE A 989 13.34 10.16 -11.20
C ILE A 989 12.86 10.55 -9.79
N ALA A 990 13.66 11.28 -9.01
CA ALA A 990 13.23 11.83 -7.72
C ALA A 990 12.22 12.98 -7.90
N ASP A 991 12.41 13.84 -8.90
CA ASP A 991 11.54 14.96 -9.22
C ASP A 991 10.22 14.52 -9.90
N SER A 992 10.20 13.39 -10.60
CA SER A 992 8.98 12.84 -11.23
C SER A 992 7.95 12.29 -10.22
N GLN A 993 8.35 12.07 -8.97
CA GLN A 993 7.45 11.70 -7.86
C GLN A 993 6.62 12.88 -7.32
N GLY A 994 6.71 14.05 -7.95
CA GLY A 994 6.10 15.31 -7.49
C GLY A 994 7.04 16.12 -6.60
N LEU A 995 6.61 17.32 -6.19
CA LEU A 995 7.39 18.17 -5.28
C LEU A 995 7.55 17.53 -3.89
N ILE A 996 6.53 16.79 -3.43
CA ILE A 996 6.56 15.95 -2.24
C ILE A 996 5.99 14.58 -2.63
N ALA A 997 6.81 13.52 -2.55
CA ALA A 997 6.40 12.16 -2.89
C ALA A 997 5.33 11.62 -1.93
N ASP A 998 4.28 11.00 -2.50
CA ASP A 998 3.18 10.39 -1.74
C ASP A 998 3.53 8.98 -1.24
N ARG A 999 4.10 8.92 -0.04
CA ARG A 999 4.47 7.69 0.68
C ARG A 999 3.28 6.90 1.24
N THR A 1000 2.04 7.33 0.99
CA THR A 1000 0.83 6.60 1.43
C THR A 1000 0.37 5.55 0.41
N ARG A 1001 0.84 5.63 -0.85
CA ARG A 1001 0.45 4.78 -1.99
C ARG A 1001 1.59 3.89 -2.53
N GLU A 1002 2.81 4.02 -2.01
CA GLU A 1002 3.99 3.29 -2.48
C GLU A 1002 4.00 1.82 -2.04
N LEU A 1003 4.67 0.95 -2.80
CA LEU A 1003 4.89 -0.46 -2.44
C LEU A 1003 6.39 -0.77 -2.43
N LEU A 1004 6.97 -0.86 -1.23
CA LEU A 1004 8.40 -1.12 -1.03
C LEU A 1004 8.72 -2.63 -1.13
N GLY A 1005 9.77 -2.96 -1.88
CA GLY A 1005 10.27 -4.32 -2.09
C GLY A 1005 11.44 -4.69 -1.18
N GLN A 1006 12.09 -5.81 -1.51
CA GLN A 1006 13.25 -6.32 -0.76
C GLN A 1006 14.47 -5.40 -0.83
N THR A 1007 14.62 -4.64 -1.92
CA THR A 1007 15.71 -3.71 -2.17
C THR A 1007 15.63 -2.46 -1.30
N ASP A 1008 14.42 -2.04 -0.93
CA ASP A 1008 14.17 -0.73 -0.31
C ASP A 1008 14.44 -0.73 1.21
N LEU A 1009 15.01 -1.81 1.75
CA LEU A 1009 15.35 -1.95 3.16
C LEU A 1009 16.24 -0.80 3.67
N GLY A 1010 17.07 -0.19 2.82
CA GLY A 1010 17.83 1.01 3.16
C GLY A 1010 16.94 2.23 3.41
N VAL A 1011 16.05 2.53 2.46
CA VAL A 1011 15.04 3.60 2.54
C VAL A 1011 14.14 3.43 3.76
N VAL A 1012 13.68 2.22 4.04
CA VAL A 1012 12.88 1.89 5.24
C VAL A 1012 13.62 2.25 6.53
N ARG A 1013 14.91 1.94 6.62
CA ARG A 1013 15.72 2.22 7.81
C ARG A 1013 16.02 3.70 7.98
N PHE A 1014 16.27 4.42 6.89
CA PHE A 1014 16.39 5.87 6.87
C PHE A 1014 15.12 6.54 7.43
N ARG A 1015 13.94 6.23 6.88
CA ARG A 1015 12.65 6.79 7.32
C ARG A 1015 12.36 6.48 8.79
N GLN A 1016 12.60 5.24 9.23
CA GLN A 1016 12.47 4.84 10.63
C GLN A 1016 13.39 5.65 11.55
N LEU A 1017 14.63 5.93 11.15
CA LEU A 1017 15.58 6.70 11.95
C LEU A 1017 15.22 8.20 12.00
N ALA A 1018 14.80 8.79 10.88
CA ALA A 1018 14.37 10.18 10.81
C ALA A 1018 13.10 10.43 11.65
N LEU A 1019 12.06 9.61 11.49
CA LEU A 1019 10.82 9.72 12.28
C LEU A 1019 11.05 9.46 13.78
N GLN A 1020 11.98 8.55 14.12
CA GLN A 1020 12.39 8.36 15.52
C GLN A 1020 13.14 9.58 16.08
N ALA A 1021 13.99 10.24 15.29
CA ALA A 1021 14.64 11.48 15.71
C ALA A 1021 13.64 12.62 15.98
N ALA A 1022 12.61 12.78 15.13
CA ALA A 1022 11.53 13.75 15.35
C ALA A 1022 10.75 13.45 16.64
N LYS A 1023 10.49 12.17 16.91
CA LYS A 1023 9.91 11.73 18.19
C LYS A 1023 10.83 12.05 19.37
N ASP A 1024 12.14 11.76 19.26
CA ASP A 1024 13.12 12.02 20.31
C ASP A 1024 13.20 13.51 20.66
N ARG A 1025 13.17 14.42 19.66
CA ARG A 1025 13.04 15.87 19.89
C ARG A 1025 11.77 16.23 20.65
N SER A 1026 10.61 15.73 20.21
CA SER A 1026 9.32 16.02 20.87
C SER A 1026 9.25 15.50 22.32
N GLU A 1027 10.05 14.50 22.66
CA GLU A 1027 10.17 13.93 24.03
C GLU A 1027 11.41 14.46 24.79
N GLY A 1028 12.05 15.53 24.31
CA GLY A 1028 13.15 16.22 25.00
C GLY A 1028 14.49 15.48 25.02
N ARG A 1029 14.70 14.51 24.12
CA ARG A 1029 15.95 13.77 23.97
C ARG A 1029 16.82 14.32 22.83
N THR A 1030 18.12 14.07 22.90
CA THR A 1030 19.05 14.35 21.81
C THR A 1030 18.91 13.31 20.69
N PRO A 1031 18.76 13.73 19.42
CA PRO A 1031 18.80 12.83 18.27
C PRO A 1031 20.14 12.10 18.09
N LYS A 1032 20.11 10.95 17.41
CA LYS A 1032 21.31 10.17 17.07
C LYS A 1032 22.30 11.01 16.26
N GLY A 1033 23.56 11.05 16.70
CA GLY A 1033 24.66 11.73 15.99
C GLY A 1033 24.97 13.16 16.42
N VAL A 1034 24.10 13.86 17.16
CA VAL A 1034 24.40 15.25 17.60
C VAL A 1034 25.59 15.27 18.57
N ASP A 1035 25.55 14.43 19.61
CA ASP A 1035 26.60 14.32 20.63
C ASP A 1035 27.82 13.47 20.16
N ALA A 1036 27.99 13.25 18.85
CA ALA A 1036 28.98 12.32 18.29
C ALA A 1036 29.73 12.88 17.07
N PRO A 1037 30.46 14.01 17.18
CA PRO A 1037 31.15 14.68 16.06
C PRO A 1037 32.18 13.79 15.35
N GLY A 1038 32.96 12.99 16.09
CA GLY A 1038 33.86 11.97 15.51
C GLY A 1038 33.14 10.80 14.84
N GLY A 1039 31.82 10.67 15.03
CA GLY A 1039 30.97 9.68 14.36
C GLY A 1039 30.68 9.99 12.88
N TYR A 1040 31.16 11.11 12.35
CA TYR A 1040 31.07 11.46 10.92
C TYR A 1040 32.39 11.20 10.17
N HIS A 1041 33.46 10.79 10.88
CA HIS A 1041 34.76 10.46 10.31
C HIS A 1041 34.77 9.03 9.75
N VAL A 1042 33.88 8.75 8.79
CA VAL A 1042 33.68 7.44 8.16
C VAL A 1042 33.91 7.49 6.65
N ARG A 1043 34.18 6.33 6.03
CA ARG A 1043 34.20 6.15 4.57
C ARG A 1043 33.09 5.19 4.12
N SER A 1044 32.60 5.40 2.91
CA SER A 1044 31.91 4.40 2.09
C SER A 1044 32.94 3.51 1.37
N GLY A 1045 32.51 2.37 0.81
CA GLY A 1045 33.44 1.42 0.20
C GLY A 1045 32.80 0.40 -0.73
N ASP A 1046 33.53 0.04 -1.79
CA ASP A 1046 33.37 -1.22 -2.52
C ASP A 1046 34.35 -2.26 -1.98
N ALA A 1047 33.94 -3.53 -1.94
CA ALA A 1047 34.77 -4.66 -1.52
C ALA A 1047 34.38 -5.97 -2.23
N MET A 1048 35.33 -6.91 -2.30
CA MET A 1048 35.08 -8.30 -2.70
C MET A 1048 35.08 -9.21 -1.47
N GLY A 1049 34.24 -10.24 -1.48
CA GLY A 1049 34.27 -11.34 -0.50
C GLY A 1049 34.07 -12.69 -1.18
N GLY A 1050 34.64 -13.74 -0.61
CA GLY A 1050 34.46 -15.12 -1.06
C GLY A 1050 33.04 -15.65 -0.83
N PRO A 1051 32.68 -16.80 -1.43
CA PRO A 1051 31.31 -17.35 -1.40
C PRO A 1051 30.78 -17.68 0.01
N ALA A 1052 31.66 -17.77 1.01
CA ALA A 1052 31.35 -18.15 2.39
C ALA A 1052 31.78 -17.10 3.43
N ASP A 1053 32.33 -15.96 3.01
CA ASP A 1053 32.90 -14.96 3.91
C ASP A 1053 31.78 -14.26 4.70
N ALA A 1054 31.99 -14.03 6.00
CA ALA A 1054 31.05 -13.25 6.78
C ALA A 1054 31.20 -11.76 6.43
N LEU A 1055 30.09 -11.05 6.24
CA LEU A 1055 30.08 -9.60 5.98
C LEU A 1055 30.93 -8.80 6.99
N ARG A 1056 31.02 -9.26 8.24
CA ARG A 1056 31.93 -8.69 9.24
C ARG A 1056 33.38 -8.66 8.74
N ASP A 1057 33.88 -9.78 8.23
CA ASP A 1057 35.29 -9.91 7.85
C ASP A 1057 35.59 -9.07 6.59
N VAL A 1058 34.59 -8.89 5.72
CA VAL A 1058 34.66 -7.96 4.58
C VAL A 1058 34.68 -6.49 5.04
N ILE A 1059 33.89 -6.10 6.04
CA ILE A 1059 33.87 -4.73 6.62
C ILE A 1059 35.17 -4.43 7.38
N ASP A 1060 35.55 -5.31 8.33
CA ASP A 1060 36.81 -5.19 9.08
C ASP A 1060 38.02 -5.23 8.12
N GLY A 1061 37.93 -5.95 6.99
CA GLY A 1061 38.94 -5.93 5.93
C GLY A 1061 38.97 -4.66 5.05
N ARG A 1062 37.82 -4.04 4.77
CA ARG A 1062 37.72 -2.84 3.91
C ARG A 1062 38.00 -1.52 4.65
N PHE A 1063 37.76 -1.47 5.97
CA PHE A 1063 37.87 -0.26 6.78
C PHE A 1063 38.70 -0.42 8.07
N GLY A 1064 39.16 -1.62 8.42
CA GLY A 1064 39.87 -1.90 9.68
C GLY A 1064 38.97 -1.99 10.91
N VAL A 1065 37.75 -1.43 10.87
CA VAL A 1065 36.77 -1.45 11.96
C VAL A 1065 35.32 -1.54 11.46
N MET A 1066 34.52 -2.38 12.11
CA MET A 1066 33.07 -2.61 11.91
C MET A 1066 32.16 -1.38 11.68
N SER A 1067 32.57 -0.19 12.09
CA SER A 1067 31.81 1.06 11.90
C SER A 1067 32.05 1.73 10.54
N GLY A 1068 33.15 1.40 9.85
CA GLY A 1068 33.63 2.15 8.69
C GLY A 1068 34.28 3.50 9.06
N LEU A 1069 34.64 3.71 10.33
CA LEU A 1069 35.46 4.86 10.75
C LEU A 1069 36.79 4.83 10.01
N ALA A 1070 37.19 5.95 9.41
CA ALA A 1070 38.53 6.10 8.89
C ALA A 1070 39.54 6.13 10.05
N ALA A 1071 40.58 5.31 9.94
CA ALA A 1071 41.75 5.43 10.80
C ALA A 1071 42.47 6.76 10.51
N GLY A 1072 42.74 7.53 11.56
CA GLY A 1072 43.55 8.77 11.50
C GLY A 1072 45.02 8.53 11.85
#